data_AF-A0A3Q3N724-F1
#
_entry.id   AF-A0A3Q3N724-F1
#
_cell.length_a   1.000
_cell.length_b   1.000
_cell.length_c   1.000
_cell.angle_alpha   90.00
_cell.angle_beta   90.00
_cell.angle_gamma   90.00
#
_symmetry.space_group_name_H-M   'P 1'
#
loop_
_entity.id
_entity.type
_entity.pdbx_description
1 polymer ?
#
loop_
_entity_poly.entity_id
_entity_poly.type
_entity_poly.pdbx_seq_one_letter_code
_entity_poly.pdbx_strand_id
1 'polypeptide(L)'
;MIMITWLLLVSLFCKSAQDGQENGVLHCGPQNLTFSNSDQVIQLIWEDDPSCSAVHDILTYELSVLIADTQVHYDEVAVTPDQIGSTHFWIWTSHLALECAALSVRLSSRYKNQKSPWKQEQIAPVTSEKIQIYPEDRVFKVGSRVTFYCVLPAGQVFDKMYLTGYNTADMNITKISNQTYELNVYLNQASKNSCTDVKCHTTTSRYGACAYVDYPPDDKDLQCETQNLESIDCHWNTGRNTFLPKLSTAYWLLGSPCPHGYSGICSTKAQVDVGERNWTLTVVNKLGRLELSDRADMTKRVHMFAPEQVTTSAVNARNASLEWRWTVQQYNDLNITCQLNVSYDGTSTITEKAGVGLKLAVLNDLIPDWDYHVTLRCGTTHLWKWSDWSARVNFHTKGDVPDALDVWMQMKENQIIIIWKMLLASQSHGAITDYAVTWVETTEPEQQNRTTVAPKEHQVALNLDTTKEYVVTVIARNKNGNSSHSIVTTPCFSSGISRVNTSRITVSNGSFSLSWSASPKASGGYVVDWCPTSGRCSVEWLRVPPHETNATIFSKNFKEGLRYSLSVYACTQGAPVLLERREGYVKEERIEDGLFKTLKGKQQDSDFEISWDPISLNEQTAFIQGYVLYWSDYKNNNTVCNVSTGNPEATSLTARNLKISSYTFTVKAQTAVGECGTTLITATLNSPTDKLIKTVFISLVTVFSLLSLLTVVCYRQWACIHQKVYPPVPKPVLTDEWLASPGVHRCRPLCVDESHQSEAENMDVPELQCKSGATVNNYLSQANMPFVFAQTSKGYYNQPLKSLGNNSPAWDLSFWRGHL
;
A
#
# COMPACT_ATOMS: atom_id res chain seq x y z
N MET A 1 63.76 -122.48 -4.46
CA MET A 1 63.61 -123.91 -4.77
C MET A 1 63.04 -124.59 -3.54
N ILE A 2 61.91 -125.28 -3.74
CA ILE A 2 61.25 -126.27 -2.86
C ILE A 2 60.20 -125.73 -1.87
N MET A 3 58.97 -126.13 -2.20
CA MET A 3 57.78 -126.35 -1.37
C MET A 3 57.06 -125.10 -0.83
N ILE A 4 56.05 -124.55 -1.53
CA ILE A 4 54.84 -125.22 -2.06
C ILE A 4 54.10 -125.96 -0.93
N THR A 5 52.98 -125.34 -0.55
CA THR A 5 51.67 -125.96 -0.26
C THR A 5 51.62 -126.97 0.87
N TRP A 6 50.81 -126.67 1.89
CA TRP A 6 49.71 -127.55 2.35
C TRP A 6 48.90 -126.96 3.52
N LEU A 7 49.09 -125.69 3.89
CA LEU A 7 48.27 -125.03 4.93
C LEU A 7 47.34 -123.92 4.39
N LEU A 8 47.35 -123.68 3.08
CA LEU A 8 46.60 -122.59 2.40
C LEU A 8 45.30 -123.04 1.71
N LEU A 9 44.78 -124.26 1.97
CA LEU A 9 43.62 -124.80 1.24
C LEU A 9 42.52 -125.44 2.10
N VAL A 10 42.54 -125.31 3.45
CA VAL A 10 41.48 -125.86 4.32
C VAL A 10 40.79 -124.83 5.23
N SER A 11 41.31 -123.60 5.40
CA SER A 11 40.61 -122.55 6.19
C SER A 11 39.73 -121.59 5.37
N LEU A 12 39.75 -121.73 4.04
CA LEU A 12 38.93 -120.96 3.10
C LEU A 12 37.91 -121.89 2.45
N PHE A 13 36.85 -122.26 3.17
CA PHE A 13 35.49 -122.57 2.66
C PHE A 13 34.61 -123.16 3.78
N CYS A 14 34.37 -122.36 4.83
CA CYS A 14 33.10 -122.38 5.56
C CYS A 14 32.44 -121.00 5.43
N LYS A 15 31.92 -120.72 4.23
CA LYS A 15 30.62 -120.03 4.07
C LYS A 15 29.58 -120.89 4.80
N SER A 16 28.55 -120.43 5.48
CA SER A 16 27.77 -119.19 5.39
C SER A 16 26.68 -119.25 6.48
N ALA A 17 26.12 -118.08 6.79
CA ALA A 17 24.87 -117.85 7.51
C ALA A 17 24.90 -118.06 9.02
N GLN A 18 25.17 -116.96 9.72
CA GLN A 18 24.47 -116.68 10.97
C GLN A 18 24.08 -115.19 10.94
N ASP A 19 22.95 -114.96 10.30
CA ASP A 19 22.14 -113.76 10.49
C ASP A 19 21.56 -113.89 11.91
N GLY A 20 22.15 -113.14 12.82
CA GLY A 20 21.87 -113.16 14.25
C GLY A 20 21.85 -111.73 14.74
N GLN A 21 20.69 -111.11 14.61
CA GLN A 21 20.35 -109.77 15.06
C GLN A 21 20.47 -109.70 16.60
N GLU A 22 21.68 -109.49 17.10
CA GLU A 22 21.91 -108.94 18.43
C GLU A 22 21.72 -107.43 18.36
N ASN A 23 20.91 -106.88 19.28
CA ASN A 23 20.65 -105.45 19.44
C ASN A 23 21.97 -104.71 19.75
N GLY A 24 22.68 -104.31 18.69
CA GLY A 24 23.96 -103.62 18.76
C GLY A 24 23.79 -102.18 19.21
N VAL A 25 24.09 -101.93 20.48
CA VAL A 25 24.40 -100.58 20.97
C VAL A 25 25.75 -100.19 20.35
N LEU A 26 25.79 -99.05 19.66
CA LEU A 26 27.04 -98.50 19.18
C LEU A 26 27.88 -98.07 20.39
N HIS A 27 29.07 -98.66 20.59
CA HIS A 27 29.98 -98.27 21.67
C HIS A 27 30.70 -96.94 21.39
N CYS A 28 30.82 -96.55 20.12
CA CYS A 28 31.30 -95.24 19.70
C CYS A 28 30.28 -94.16 20.08
N GLY A 29 30.70 -93.17 20.88
CA GLY A 29 29.87 -92.10 21.40
C GLY A 29 30.68 -90.83 21.66
N PRO A 30 30.04 -89.72 22.04
CA PRO A 30 30.77 -88.51 22.41
C PRO A 30 31.40 -88.65 23.80
N GLN A 31 32.61 -88.13 24.02
CA GLN A 31 33.35 -88.06 25.28
C GLN A 31 33.77 -86.61 25.58
N ASN A 32 34.15 -86.31 26.84
CA ASN A 32 34.63 -84.99 27.26
C ASN A 32 33.70 -83.84 26.84
N LEU A 33 32.39 -84.01 27.06
CA LEU A 33 31.41 -82.98 26.80
C LEU A 33 31.68 -81.77 27.69
N THR A 34 31.97 -80.63 27.06
CA THR A 34 32.08 -79.36 27.75
C THR A 34 31.03 -78.41 27.18
N PHE A 35 30.30 -77.79 28.11
CA PHE A 35 29.18 -76.92 27.79
C PHE A 35 29.49 -75.52 28.30
N SER A 36 29.50 -74.53 27.42
CA SER A 36 29.70 -73.12 27.77
C SER A 36 28.56 -72.25 27.23
N ASN A 37 28.21 -71.20 27.97
CA ASN A 37 27.14 -70.29 27.59
C ASN A 37 27.58 -68.82 27.71
N SER A 38 26.97 -67.96 26.89
CA SER A 38 27.07 -66.50 26.98
C SER A 38 25.78 -65.87 26.46
N ASP A 39 25.02 -65.19 27.32
CA ASP A 39 23.72 -64.57 27.05
C ASP A 39 22.65 -65.52 26.45
N GLN A 40 22.67 -65.66 25.11
CA GLN A 40 21.75 -66.48 24.32
C GLN A 40 22.48 -67.57 23.53
N VAL A 41 23.82 -67.56 23.52
CA VAL A 41 24.64 -68.48 22.73
C VAL A 41 25.08 -69.64 23.61
N ILE A 42 24.84 -70.83 23.11
CA ILE A 42 25.31 -72.10 23.66
C ILE A 42 26.42 -72.60 22.77
N GLN A 43 27.50 -73.03 23.40
CA GLN A 43 28.59 -73.73 22.75
C GLN A 43 28.80 -75.07 23.46
N LEU A 44 28.62 -76.13 22.70
CA LEU A 44 28.87 -77.51 23.09
C LEU A 44 30.16 -77.97 22.42
N ILE A 45 31.09 -78.54 23.17
CA ILE A 45 32.35 -79.09 22.67
C ILE A 45 32.43 -80.54 23.13
N TRP A 46 32.81 -81.46 22.25
CA TRP A 46 32.97 -82.88 22.57
C TRP A 46 34.10 -83.52 21.76
N GLU A 47 34.57 -84.67 22.22
CA GLU A 47 35.56 -85.50 21.54
C GLU A 47 34.94 -86.85 21.18
N ASP A 48 35.51 -87.54 20.21
CA ASP A 48 35.07 -88.89 19.84
C ASP A 48 35.66 -89.91 20.84
N ASP A 49 34.83 -90.82 21.35
CA ASP A 49 35.31 -91.93 22.18
C ASP A 49 36.35 -92.76 21.41
N PRO A 50 37.42 -93.26 22.05
CA PRO A 50 38.45 -94.06 21.38
C PRO A 50 37.91 -95.24 20.57
N SER A 51 36.74 -95.79 20.95
CA SER A 51 36.04 -96.85 20.20
C SER A 51 35.49 -96.40 18.83
N CYS A 52 35.43 -95.10 18.56
CA CYS A 52 35.05 -94.52 17.26
C CYS A 52 36.12 -94.68 16.18
N SER A 53 37.37 -95.01 16.53
CA SER A 53 38.46 -95.26 15.58
C SER A 53 38.20 -96.45 14.63
N ALA A 54 37.26 -97.33 14.96
CA ALA A 54 36.84 -98.45 14.10
C ALA A 54 35.84 -98.04 12.99
N VAL A 55 35.39 -96.78 12.98
CA VAL A 55 34.41 -96.26 12.02
C VAL A 55 35.12 -95.75 10.76
N HIS A 56 34.78 -96.32 9.60
CA HIS A 56 35.45 -96.03 8.32
C HIS A 56 34.58 -95.21 7.33
N ASP A 57 33.36 -94.88 7.73
CA ASP A 57 32.38 -94.09 6.97
C ASP A 57 31.95 -92.88 7.82
N ILE A 58 31.07 -92.03 7.29
CA ILE A 58 30.55 -90.85 8.01
C ILE A 58 29.86 -91.27 9.32
N LEU A 59 30.28 -90.65 10.42
CA LEU A 59 29.64 -90.74 11.73
C LEU A 59 28.74 -89.51 11.92
N THR A 60 27.47 -89.68 12.28
CA THR A 60 26.56 -88.53 12.47
C THR A 60 26.25 -88.34 13.95
N TYR A 61 26.49 -87.16 14.49
CA TYR A 61 26.03 -86.77 15.82
C TYR A 61 24.66 -86.12 15.72
N GLU A 62 23.65 -86.69 16.37
CA GLU A 62 22.31 -86.13 16.54
C GLU A 62 22.27 -85.29 17.82
N LEU A 63 21.84 -84.03 17.69
CA LEU A 63 21.72 -83.07 18.77
C LEU A 63 20.25 -82.73 19.00
N SER A 64 19.83 -82.71 20.26
CA SER A 64 18.49 -82.31 20.68
C SER A 64 18.60 -81.30 21.82
N VAL A 65 18.10 -80.08 21.60
CA VAL A 65 18.00 -79.06 22.64
C VAL A 65 16.60 -79.09 23.20
N LEU A 66 16.50 -79.20 24.52
CA LEU A 66 15.25 -79.10 25.25
C LEU A 66 15.25 -77.88 26.17
N ILE A 67 14.13 -77.18 26.20
CA ILE A 67 13.86 -76.10 27.15
C ILE A 67 12.64 -76.51 27.96
N ALA A 68 12.79 -76.51 29.29
CA ALA A 68 11.75 -76.99 30.21
C ALA A 68 11.16 -78.33 29.74
N ASP A 69 12.05 -79.29 29.41
CA ASP A 69 11.75 -80.64 28.93
C ASP A 69 11.02 -80.75 27.57
N THR A 70 10.87 -79.64 26.85
CA THR A 70 10.25 -79.61 25.51
C THR A 70 11.35 -79.48 24.46
N GLN A 71 11.39 -80.35 23.46
CA GLN A 71 12.38 -80.24 22.37
C GLN A 71 12.09 -78.99 21.53
N VAL A 72 13.05 -78.06 21.51
CA VAL A 72 12.95 -76.79 20.78
C VAL A 72 13.82 -76.75 19.53
N HIS A 73 14.86 -77.59 19.46
CA HIS A 73 15.77 -77.64 18.33
C HIS A 73 16.37 -79.04 18.18
N TYR A 74 16.60 -79.44 16.93
CA TYR A 74 17.24 -80.70 16.57
C TYR A 74 18.20 -80.43 15.42
N ASP A 75 19.40 -80.98 15.50
CA ASP A 75 20.45 -80.80 14.50
C ASP A 75 21.25 -82.10 14.30
N GLU A 76 21.91 -82.23 13.15
CA GLU A 76 22.76 -83.38 12.82
C GLU A 76 24.13 -82.92 12.32
N VAL A 77 25.20 -83.31 13.02
CA VAL A 77 26.58 -82.99 12.65
C VAL A 77 27.24 -84.23 12.07
N ALA A 78 27.54 -84.19 10.77
CA ALA A 78 28.25 -85.27 10.08
C ALA A 78 29.77 -85.09 10.23
N VAL A 79 30.44 -86.11 10.78
CA VAL A 79 31.89 -86.19 10.97
C VAL A 79 32.44 -87.17 9.93
N THR A 80 33.32 -86.68 9.07
CA THR A 80 33.99 -87.51 8.04
C THR A 80 35.14 -88.31 8.65
N PRO A 81 35.58 -89.42 8.04
CA PRO A 81 36.59 -90.31 8.62
C PRO A 81 37.93 -89.63 8.98
N ASP A 82 38.30 -88.57 8.26
CA ASP A 82 39.50 -87.75 8.50
C ASP A 82 39.39 -86.84 9.73
N GLN A 83 38.17 -86.62 10.24
CA GLN A 83 37.87 -85.80 11.39
C GLN A 83 37.58 -86.63 12.66
N ILE A 84 37.50 -87.95 12.54
CA ILE A 84 37.28 -88.86 13.68
C ILE A 84 38.52 -88.86 14.59
N GLY A 85 38.30 -88.57 15.87
CA GLY A 85 39.35 -88.42 16.88
C GLY A 85 39.80 -86.97 17.10
N SER A 86 39.16 -86.00 16.44
CA SER A 86 39.34 -84.58 16.71
C SER A 86 38.29 -84.04 17.69
N THR A 87 38.53 -82.84 18.22
CA THR A 87 37.55 -82.15 19.07
C THR A 87 36.54 -81.42 18.19
N HIS A 88 35.26 -81.73 18.40
CA HIS A 88 34.13 -81.14 17.70
C HIS A 88 33.51 -80.03 18.54
N PHE A 89 32.90 -79.06 17.87
CA PHE A 89 32.12 -78.03 18.55
C PHE A 89 30.84 -77.73 17.78
N TRP A 90 29.82 -77.32 18.52
CA TRP A 90 28.52 -76.92 18.00
C TRP A 90 28.05 -75.67 18.72
N ILE A 91 27.56 -74.71 17.96
CA ILE A 91 27.10 -73.43 18.49
C ILE A 91 25.64 -73.23 18.09
N TRP A 92 24.82 -72.87 19.07
CA TRP A 92 23.42 -72.56 18.86
C TRP A 92 22.98 -71.35 19.65
N THR A 93 22.23 -70.47 19.01
CA THR A 93 21.68 -69.27 19.64
C THR A 93 20.21 -69.52 19.98
N SER A 94 19.92 -69.51 21.27
CA SER A 94 18.57 -69.63 21.82
C SER A 94 17.73 -68.39 21.49
N HIS A 95 16.46 -68.63 21.14
CA HIS A 95 15.44 -67.59 21.03
C HIS A 95 15.00 -67.04 22.40
N LEU A 96 15.40 -67.73 23.48
CA LEU A 96 15.18 -67.38 24.89
C LEU A 96 16.50 -66.95 25.53
N ALA A 97 16.48 -65.94 26.40
CA ALA A 97 17.63 -65.68 27.27
C ALA A 97 17.87 -66.92 28.16
N LEU A 98 19.13 -67.40 28.22
CA LEU A 98 19.46 -68.67 28.86
C LEU A 98 19.22 -68.67 30.38
N GLU A 99 18.99 -67.50 30.95
CA GLU A 99 18.67 -67.26 32.36
C GLU A 99 17.18 -67.53 32.70
N CYS A 100 16.32 -67.69 31.68
CA CYS A 100 14.87 -67.73 31.87
C CYS A 100 14.27 -69.13 32.05
N ALA A 101 14.95 -70.21 31.61
CA ALA A 101 14.42 -71.57 31.69
C ALA A 101 15.53 -72.61 31.76
N ALA A 102 15.26 -73.76 32.38
CA ALA A 102 16.17 -74.89 32.40
C ALA A 102 16.39 -75.41 30.97
N LEU A 103 17.64 -75.41 30.53
CA LEU A 103 18.03 -75.88 29.22
C LEU A 103 18.87 -77.14 29.35
N SER A 104 18.54 -78.17 28.57
CA SER A 104 19.30 -79.41 28.48
C SER A 104 19.62 -79.72 27.04
N VAL A 105 20.85 -80.15 26.77
CA VAL A 105 21.26 -80.61 25.44
C VAL A 105 21.58 -82.10 25.52
N ARG A 106 20.97 -82.85 24.60
CA ARG A 106 21.20 -84.28 24.42
C ARG A 106 22.00 -84.49 23.15
N LEU A 107 23.02 -85.34 23.24
CA LEU A 107 23.89 -85.73 22.13
C LEU A 107 23.97 -87.26 22.02
N SER A 108 23.79 -87.79 20.82
CA SER A 108 23.95 -89.22 20.49
C SER A 108 24.66 -89.36 19.15
N SER A 109 25.55 -90.34 19.01
CA SER A 109 26.14 -90.67 17.70
C SER A 109 25.32 -91.77 17.01
N ARG A 110 25.20 -91.64 15.69
CA ARG A 110 24.56 -92.57 14.78
C ARG A 110 25.58 -93.01 13.74
N TYR A 111 25.77 -94.32 13.64
CA TYR A 111 26.53 -94.94 12.56
C TYR A 111 25.64 -95.97 11.86
N LYS A 112 25.30 -95.71 10.60
CA LYS A 112 24.28 -96.47 9.85
C LYS A 112 22.96 -96.51 10.64
N ASN A 113 22.48 -97.70 11.00
CA ASN A 113 21.24 -97.89 11.78
C ASN A 113 21.46 -98.07 13.29
N GLN A 114 22.70 -98.00 13.77
CA GLN A 114 23.02 -98.13 15.20
C GLN A 114 23.22 -96.75 15.84
N LYS A 115 22.67 -96.56 17.04
CA LYS A 115 22.79 -95.32 17.82
C LYS A 115 23.49 -95.58 19.15
N SER A 116 24.28 -94.62 19.61
CA SER A 116 24.84 -94.61 20.95
C SER A 116 23.79 -94.19 21.98
N PRO A 117 23.99 -94.50 23.28
CA PRO A 117 23.22 -93.89 24.35
C PRO A 117 23.31 -92.35 24.27
N TRP A 118 22.21 -91.68 24.61
CA TRP A 118 22.19 -90.22 24.73
C TRP A 118 23.02 -89.79 25.93
N LYS A 119 23.99 -88.90 25.73
CA LYS A 119 24.60 -88.12 26.81
C LYS A 119 23.85 -86.80 26.92
N GLN A 120 23.49 -86.42 28.15
CA GLN A 120 22.75 -85.21 28.45
C GLN A 120 23.56 -84.33 29.40
N GLU A 121 23.70 -83.06 29.05
CA GLU A 121 24.14 -82.00 29.97
C GLU A 121 22.96 -81.05 30.22
N GLN A 122 22.81 -80.61 31.48
CA GLN A 122 21.70 -79.75 31.89
C GLN A 122 22.21 -78.54 32.68
N ILE A 123 21.68 -77.37 32.33
CA ILE A 123 21.80 -76.17 33.15
C ILE A 123 20.61 -76.13 34.10
N ALA A 124 20.89 -76.16 35.40
CA ALA A 124 19.88 -75.85 36.41
C ALA A 124 19.44 -74.38 36.23
N PRO A 125 18.13 -74.08 36.28
CA PRO A 125 17.68 -72.70 36.19
C PRO A 125 18.25 -71.91 37.37
N VAL A 126 18.51 -70.62 37.18
CA VAL A 126 18.81 -69.72 38.29
C VAL A 126 17.61 -69.79 39.24
N THR A 127 17.81 -70.41 40.40
CA THR A 127 16.77 -70.47 41.44
C THR A 127 16.71 -69.09 42.08
N SER A 128 15.82 -68.24 41.55
CA SER A 128 15.63 -66.91 42.10
C SER A 128 14.71 -66.98 43.33
N GLU A 129 15.18 -66.42 44.46
CA GLU A 129 14.39 -66.26 45.69
C GLU A 129 13.26 -65.21 45.54
N LYS A 130 13.31 -64.38 44.48
CA LYS A 130 12.38 -63.27 44.21
C LYS A 130 11.92 -63.28 42.75
N ILE A 131 10.81 -62.59 42.47
CA ILE A 131 10.38 -62.37 41.08
C ILE A 131 11.45 -61.57 40.34
N GLN A 132 11.81 -61.98 39.13
CA GLN A 132 12.74 -61.27 38.25
C GLN A 132 12.13 -61.07 36.86
N ILE A 133 12.50 -59.97 36.20
CA ILE A 133 12.06 -59.65 34.84
C ILE A 133 13.29 -59.46 33.95
N TYR A 134 13.32 -60.18 32.82
CA TYR A 134 14.39 -60.09 31.84
C TYR A 134 13.87 -59.65 30.46
N PRO A 135 14.65 -58.86 29.69
CA PRO A 135 15.88 -58.20 30.11
C PRO A 135 15.59 -56.98 31.01
N GLU A 136 16.40 -56.77 32.03
CA GLU A 136 16.27 -55.63 32.95
C GLU A 136 16.89 -54.35 32.34
N ASP A 137 16.21 -53.21 32.50
CA ASP A 137 16.74 -51.88 32.20
C ASP A 137 17.27 -51.65 30.76
N ARG A 138 16.74 -52.38 29.77
CA ARG A 138 17.16 -52.27 28.37
C ARG A 138 16.47 -51.16 27.58
N VAL A 139 17.15 -50.76 26.51
CA VAL A 139 16.73 -49.75 25.54
C VAL A 139 16.15 -50.45 24.30
N PHE A 140 15.02 -49.95 23.81
CA PHE A 140 14.31 -50.51 22.67
C PHE A 140 13.88 -49.45 21.66
N LYS A 141 13.81 -49.84 20.39
CA LYS A 141 13.37 -48.96 19.29
C LYS A 141 11.85 -48.99 19.17
N VAL A 142 11.21 -47.84 19.00
CA VAL A 142 9.78 -47.78 18.64
C VAL A 142 9.53 -48.50 17.31
N GLY A 143 8.46 -49.29 17.25
CA GLY A 143 8.10 -50.15 16.12
C GLY A 143 8.74 -51.55 16.16
N SER A 144 9.52 -51.87 17.21
CA SER A 144 10.05 -53.22 17.42
C SER A 144 9.08 -54.13 18.17
N ARG A 145 9.21 -55.44 18.01
CA ARG A 145 8.59 -56.46 18.86
C ARG A 145 9.61 -56.93 19.87
N VAL A 146 9.25 -56.91 21.14
CA VAL A 146 10.14 -57.22 22.26
C VAL A 146 9.48 -58.25 23.16
N THR A 147 10.30 -59.15 23.68
CA THR A 147 9.90 -60.22 24.58
C THR A 147 10.47 -59.96 25.97
N PHE A 148 9.61 -59.96 26.98
CA PHE A 148 10.00 -59.90 28.38
C PHE A 148 9.67 -61.23 29.06
N TYR A 149 10.53 -61.68 29.95
CA TYR A 149 10.34 -62.91 30.73
C TYR A 149 10.14 -62.56 32.19
N CYS A 150 9.14 -63.16 32.81
CA CYS A 150 8.94 -63.12 34.25
C CYS A 150 9.24 -64.49 34.85
N VAL A 151 10.23 -64.54 35.74
CA VAL A 151 10.65 -65.74 36.47
C VAL A 151 10.17 -65.64 37.91
N LEU A 152 9.40 -66.64 38.36
CA LEU A 152 8.75 -66.71 39.66
C LEU A 152 9.52 -67.63 40.63
N PRO A 153 9.60 -67.26 41.92
CA PRO A 153 10.15 -68.16 42.94
C PRO A 153 9.26 -69.40 43.11
N ALA A 154 9.86 -70.50 43.56
CA ALA A 154 9.16 -71.77 43.74
C ALA A 154 7.95 -71.63 44.69
N GLY A 155 6.79 -72.14 44.27
CA GLY A 155 5.55 -72.12 45.06
C GLY A 155 4.65 -70.89 44.89
N GLN A 156 5.06 -69.87 44.11
CA GLN A 156 4.18 -68.75 43.77
C GLN A 156 3.33 -68.99 42.51
N VAL A 157 2.14 -68.39 42.47
CA VAL A 157 1.19 -68.50 41.36
C VAL A 157 1.16 -67.19 40.57
N PHE A 158 1.38 -67.28 39.26
CA PHE A 158 1.28 -66.15 38.33
C PHE A 158 -0.14 -65.56 38.31
N ASP A 159 -0.23 -64.23 38.37
CA ASP A 159 -1.48 -63.48 38.18
C ASP A 159 -1.51 -62.84 36.78
N LYS A 160 -0.60 -61.90 36.52
CA LYS A 160 -0.51 -61.20 35.23
C LYS A 160 0.84 -60.54 35.01
N MET A 161 1.15 -60.26 33.75
CA MET A 161 2.31 -59.48 33.32
C MET A 161 1.89 -58.46 32.27
N TYR A 162 2.37 -57.22 32.34
CA TYR A 162 2.01 -56.18 31.38
C TYR A 162 3.03 -55.04 31.33
N LEU A 163 3.06 -54.32 30.21
CA LEU A 163 3.75 -53.04 30.06
C LEU A 163 2.79 -51.90 30.39
N THR A 164 3.20 -50.97 31.24
CA THR A 164 2.38 -49.80 31.56
C THR A 164 2.16 -48.89 30.35
N GLY A 165 0.91 -48.45 30.14
CA GLY A 165 0.57 -47.52 29.05
C GLY A 165 0.35 -48.14 27.67
N TYR A 166 0.46 -49.48 27.53
CA TYR A 166 0.17 -50.22 26.30
C TYR A 166 -1.14 -51.00 26.42
N ASN A 167 -1.84 -51.23 25.31
CA ASN A 167 -3.10 -51.96 25.29
C ASN A 167 -2.87 -53.47 25.34
N THR A 168 -3.87 -54.21 25.81
CA THR A 168 -3.84 -55.69 25.81
C THR A 168 -3.71 -56.29 24.41
N ALA A 169 -4.19 -55.60 23.37
CA ALA A 169 -4.05 -56.02 21.97
C ALA A 169 -2.59 -56.01 21.49
N ASP A 170 -1.73 -55.19 22.10
CA ASP A 170 -0.31 -55.10 21.76
C ASP A 170 0.54 -56.14 22.52
N MET A 171 -0.08 -56.96 23.38
CA MET A 171 0.57 -57.89 24.30
C MET A 171 0.07 -59.32 24.12
N ASN A 172 0.96 -60.29 24.17
CA ASN A 172 0.63 -61.71 24.21
C ASN A 172 1.44 -62.40 25.31
N ILE A 173 0.77 -63.16 26.19
CA ILE A 173 1.41 -63.85 27.30
C ILE A 173 1.38 -65.36 27.05
N THR A 174 2.55 -65.98 27.12
CA THR A 174 2.75 -67.41 26.91
C THR A 174 3.40 -68.03 28.15
N LYS A 175 2.87 -69.17 28.61
CA LYS A 175 3.47 -69.93 29.72
C LYS A 175 4.55 -70.85 29.16
N ILE A 176 5.80 -70.65 29.58
CA ILE A 176 6.93 -71.49 29.16
C ILE A 176 7.11 -72.65 30.15
N SER A 177 7.06 -72.36 31.45
CA SER A 177 7.20 -73.36 32.52
C SER A 177 6.29 -73.02 33.69
N ASN A 178 6.30 -73.82 34.76
CA ASN A 178 5.56 -73.48 35.98
C ASN A 178 6.11 -72.22 36.70
N GLN A 179 7.34 -71.80 36.37
CA GLN A 179 7.99 -70.65 37.00
C GLN A 179 8.25 -69.52 36.01
N THR A 180 8.18 -69.76 34.70
CA THR A 180 8.57 -68.77 33.68
C THR A 180 7.41 -68.46 32.75
N TYR A 181 7.12 -67.16 32.64
CA TYR A 181 6.10 -66.60 31.77
C TYR A 181 6.74 -65.61 30.80
N GLU A 182 6.29 -65.61 29.56
CA GLU A 182 6.77 -64.76 28.49
C GLU A 182 5.70 -63.73 28.12
N LEU A 183 6.10 -62.49 27.93
CA LEU A 183 5.28 -61.38 27.47
C LEU A 183 5.88 -60.82 26.17
N ASN A 184 5.20 -61.06 25.05
CA ASN A 184 5.52 -60.49 23.75
C ASN A 184 4.76 -59.18 23.55
N VAL A 185 5.47 -58.08 23.30
CA VAL A 185 4.88 -56.73 23.15
C VAL A 185 5.32 -56.07 21.86
N TYR A 186 4.37 -55.44 21.15
CA TYR A 186 4.68 -54.51 20.06
C TYR A 186 4.82 -53.08 20.59
N LEU A 187 6.01 -52.49 20.47
CA LEU A 187 6.32 -51.19 21.02
C LEU A 187 5.90 -50.05 20.08
N ASN A 188 4.60 -49.72 20.05
CA ASN A 188 4.02 -48.70 19.17
C ASN A 188 4.28 -47.22 19.57
N GLN A 189 4.75 -46.96 20.79
CA GLN A 189 4.98 -45.61 21.32
C GLN A 189 6.29 -45.54 22.13
N ALA A 190 6.83 -44.33 22.30
CA ALA A 190 8.02 -44.09 23.14
C ALA A 190 7.66 -43.94 24.63
N SER A 191 8.64 -44.14 25.51
CA SER A 191 8.50 -43.93 26.95
C SER A 191 8.35 -42.44 27.27
N LYS A 192 7.46 -42.10 28.21
CA LYS A 192 7.15 -40.71 28.60
C LYS A 192 7.88 -40.34 29.90
N ASN A 193 8.73 -39.32 29.88
CA ASN A 193 9.46 -38.70 31.02
C ASN A 193 10.39 -39.63 31.83
N SER A 194 10.10 -40.92 31.90
CA SER A 194 10.86 -41.97 32.59
C SER A 194 10.83 -43.24 31.75
N CYS A 195 11.38 -44.33 32.27
CA CYS A 195 11.19 -45.65 31.68
C CYS A 195 9.70 -46.06 31.68
N THR A 196 9.33 -46.97 30.76
CA THR A 196 8.06 -47.69 30.82
C THR A 196 8.20 -48.87 31.78
N ASP A 197 7.34 -48.96 32.79
CA ASP A 197 7.39 -50.10 33.72
C ASP A 197 6.88 -51.37 33.03
N VAL A 198 7.67 -52.43 33.13
CA VAL A 198 7.29 -53.83 32.88
C VAL A 198 6.94 -54.44 34.22
N LYS A 199 5.69 -54.83 34.44
CA LYS A 199 5.22 -55.35 35.75
C LYS A 199 4.87 -56.82 35.63
N CYS A 200 5.37 -57.60 36.58
CA CYS A 200 4.97 -58.99 36.77
C CYS A 200 4.38 -59.18 38.17
N HIS A 201 3.16 -59.71 38.22
CA HIS A 201 2.40 -59.91 39.43
C HIS A 201 2.16 -61.40 39.67
N THR A 202 2.30 -61.79 40.92
CA THR A 202 1.76 -63.05 41.46
C THR A 202 0.58 -62.74 42.38
N THR A 203 -0.09 -63.78 42.85
CA THR A 203 -1.18 -63.63 43.83
C THR A 203 -0.76 -62.96 45.13
N THR A 204 0.54 -63.00 45.48
CA THR A 204 1.07 -62.51 46.76
C THR A 204 2.14 -61.42 46.63
N SER A 205 2.78 -61.23 45.47
CA SER A 205 3.86 -60.25 45.31
C SER A 205 3.91 -59.62 43.91
N ARG A 206 4.66 -58.53 43.77
CA ARG A 206 4.77 -57.74 42.52
C ARG A 206 6.21 -57.28 42.33
N TYR A 207 6.70 -57.33 41.10
CA TYR A 207 8.01 -56.82 40.70
C TYR A 207 7.91 -56.01 39.41
N GLY A 208 8.79 -55.03 39.24
CA GLY A 208 8.82 -54.16 38.08
C GLY A 208 10.24 -53.94 37.57
N ALA A 209 10.39 -53.85 36.25
CA ALA A 209 11.64 -53.48 35.56
C ALA A 209 11.39 -52.32 34.60
N CYS A 210 12.44 -51.59 34.24
CA CYS A 210 12.33 -50.47 33.30
C CYS A 210 12.59 -50.91 31.84
N ALA A 211 11.72 -50.51 30.92
CA ALA A 211 11.97 -50.53 29.48
C ALA A 211 12.08 -49.10 28.94
N TYR A 212 13.22 -48.74 28.34
CA TYR A 212 13.44 -47.42 27.76
C TYR A 212 13.16 -47.48 26.26
N VAL A 213 12.00 -47.00 25.82
CA VAL A 213 11.56 -47.10 24.42
C VAL A 213 11.69 -45.75 23.74
N ASP A 214 12.43 -45.69 22.62
CA ASP A 214 12.74 -44.42 21.97
C ASP A 214 12.99 -44.54 20.45
N TYR A 215 13.24 -43.39 19.79
CA TYR A 215 13.52 -43.28 18.37
C TYR A 215 15.04 -43.16 18.06
N PRO A 216 15.51 -43.67 16.91
CA PRO A 216 16.83 -43.32 16.40
C PRO A 216 16.88 -41.83 16.00
N PRO A 217 18.08 -41.23 15.86
CA PRO A 217 18.21 -39.82 15.47
C PRO A 217 17.54 -39.54 14.12
N ASP A 218 16.83 -38.41 14.02
CA ASP A 218 16.09 -37.98 12.82
C ASP A 218 16.34 -36.52 12.42
N ASP A 219 17.47 -35.95 12.87
CA ASP A 219 17.96 -34.60 12.50
C ASP A 219 18.11 -34.42 10.98
N LYS A 220 17.92 -33.20 10.48
CA LYS A 220 17.92 -32.90 9.03
C LYS A 220 18.52 -31.54 8.70
N ASP A 221 18.76 -31.31 7.40
CA ASP A 221 19.06 -30.00 6.82
C ASP A 221 20.30 -29.32 7.41
N LEU A 222 21.40 -30.07 7.49
CA LEU A 222 22.70 -29.50 7.87
C LEU A 222 23.12 -28.43 6.85
N GLN A 223 23.48 -27.26 7.36
CA GLN A 223 24.03 -26.16 6.59
C GLN A 223 25.13 -25.49 7.41
N CYS A 224 26.24 -25.19 6.77
CA CYS A 224 27.36 -24.54 7.41
C CYS A 224 27.67 -23.20 6.74
N GLU A 225 28.05 -22.23 7.55
CA GLU A 225 28.53 -20.92 7.15
C GLU A 225 29.68 -20.46 8.05
N THR A 226 30.34 -19.37 7.69
CA THR A 226 31.38 -18.77 8.53
C THR A 226 31.15 -17.28 8.66
N GLN A 227 31.37 -16.75 9.86
CA GLN A 227 31.36 -15.31 10.07
C GLN A 227 32.76 -14.71 9.95
N ASN A 228 33.78 -15.34 10.51
CA ASN A 228 35.14 -14.78 10.64
C ASN A 228 36.21 -15.43 9.76
N LEU A 229 35.86 -16.38 8.89
CA LEU A 229 36.80 -17.18 8.08
C LEU A 229 37.80 -18.03 8.92
N GLU A 230 37.54 -18.22 10.21
CA GLU A 230 38.38 -19.01 11.13
C GLU A 230 37.58 -20.10 11.86
N SER A 231 36.34 -19.79 12.22
CA SER A 231 35.36 -20.71 12.78
C SER A 231 34.20 -20.90 11.83
N ILE A 232 33.66 -22.12 11.86
CA ILE A 232 32.57 -22.54 11.01
C ILE A 232 31.41 -22.88 11.92
N ASP A 233 30.30 -22.23 11.63
CA ASP A 233 29.06 -22.33 12.36
C ASP A 233 28.10 -23.14 11.50
N CYS A 234 27.71 -24.31 12.02
CA CYS A 234 26.78 -25.19 11.35
C CYS A 234 25.45 -25.21 12.10
N HIS A 235 24.37 -25.11 11.35
CA HIS A 235 22.99 -25.23 11.83
C HIS A 235 22.29 -26.41 11.17
N TRP A 236 21.39 -27.05 11.91
CA TRP A 236 20.54 -28.12 11.43
C TRP A 236 19.22 -28.13 12.18
N ASN A 237 18.22 -28.78 11.59
CA ASN A 237 16.93 -29.00 12.22
C ASN A 237 17.05 -30.19 13.16
N THR A 238 16.97 -29.93 14.47
CA THR A 238 17.02 -30.98 15.49
C THR A 238 15.83 -31.92 15.34
N GLY A 239 16.12 -33.21 15.48
CA GLY A 239 15.13 -34.25 15.50
C GLY A 239 14.15 -34.17 16.68
N ARG A 240 13.33 -35.20 16.84
CA ARG A 240 12.45 -35.33 18.02
C ARG A 240 13.30 -35.39 19.28
N ASN A 241 13.10 -34.43 20.18
CA ASN A 241 13.82 -34.41 21.45
C ASN A 241 13.31 -35.52 22.38
N THR A 242 14.21 -36.35 22.89
CA THR A 242 13.87 -37.49 23.76
C THR A 242 14.41 -37.22 25.16
N PHE A 243 13.51 -36.93 26.10
CA PHE A 243 13.85 -36.44 27.44
C PHE A 243 14.36 -37.55 28.40
N LEU A 244 14.95 -38.62 27.87
CA LEU A 244 15.39 -39.78 28.65
C LEU A 244 16.91 -39.66 28.95
N PRO A 245 17.33 -39.43 30.22
CA PRO A 245 18.74 -39.19 30.56
C PRO A 245 19.68 -40.34 30.18
N LYS A 246 19.20 -41.59 30.18
CA LYS A 246 19.97 -42.78 29.77
C LYS A 246 20.19 -42.89 28.24
N LEU A 247 19.60 -41.99 27.45
CA LEU A 247 19.56 -42.01 25.98
C LEU A 247 20.13 -40.75 25.32
N SER A 248 20.95 -39.99 26.05
CA SER A 248 21.59 -38.77 25.53
C SER A 248 22.16 -38.98 24.12
N THR A 249 21.65 -38.19 23.18
CA THR A 249 22.19 -38.10 21.83
C THR A 249 23.48 -37.30 21.88
N ALA A 250 24.52 -37.83 21.26
CA ALA A 250 25.81 -37.16 21.13
C ALA A 250 26.04 -36.71 19.69
N TYR A 251 26.65 -35.54 19.55
CA TYR A 251 26.83 -34.83 18.28
C TYR A 251 28.32 -34.61 18.03
N TRP A 252 28.77 -34.87 16.81
CA TRP A 252 30.13 -34.59 16.35
C TRP A 252 30.11 -33.88 15.02
N LEU A 253 30.76 -32.72 14.93
CA LEU A 253 30.95 -31.98 13.69
C LEU A 253 32.39 -32.16 13.22
N LEU A 254 32.57 -32.76 12.03
CA LEU A 254 33.91 -33.12 11.52
C LEU A 254 34.76 -33.92 12.52
N GLY A 255 34.12 -34.79 13.30
CA GLY A 255 34.78 -35.59 14.33
C GLY A 255 35.07 -34.85 15.65
N SER A 256 34.81 -33.54 15.74
CA SER A 256 34.93 -32.77 16.99
C SER A 256 33.62 -32.82 17.77
N PRO A 257 33.65 -33.04 19.11
CA PRO A 257 32.44 -33.12 19.92
C PRO A 257 31.71 -31.77 19.98
N CYS A 258 30.38 -31.80 19.87
CA CYS A 258 29.49 -30.64 19.97
C CYS A 258 28.58 -30.78 21.22
N PRO A 259 29.01 -30.27 22.40
CA PRO A 259 28.29 -30.48 23.67
C PRO A 259 26.87 -29.93 23.68
N HIS A 260 26.62 -28.84 22.93
CA HIS A 260 25.32 -28.18 22.82
C HIS A 260 24.59 -28.51 21.51
N GLY A 261 24.96 -29.61 20.83
CA GLY A 261 24.36 -29.99 19.55
C GLY A 261 22.85 -30.25 19.59
N TYR A 262 22.28 -30.54 20.76
CA TYR A 262 20.83 -30.64 20.97
C TYR A 262 20.08 -29.31 20.70
N SER A 263 20.79 -28.18 20.57
CA SER A 263 20.22 -26.89 20.17
C SER A 263 20.17 -26.67 18.66
N GLY A 264 20.70 -27.60 17.86
CA GLY A 264 20.75 -27.50 16.40
C GLY A 264 21.86 -26.60 15.87
N ILE A 265 22.81 -26.22 16.72
CA ILE A 265 23.92 -25.32 16.38
C ILE A 265 25.22 -25.87 16.96
N CYS A 266 26.29 -25.82 16.17
CA CYS A 266 27.64 -26.06 16.65
C CYS A 266 28.68 -25.25 15.87
N SER A 267 29.64 -24.70 16.61
CA SER A 267 30.77 -23.95 16.09
C SER A 267 32.05 -24.76 16.27
N THR A 268 32.84 -24.88 15.22
CA THR A 268 34.16 -25.54 15.27
C THR A 268 35.23 -24.69 14.60
N LYS A 269 36.46 -24.80 15.08
CA LYS A 269 37.61 -24.17 14.43
C LYS A 269 38.14 -25.11 13.36
N ALA A 270 38.17 -24.65 12.12
CA ALA A 270 38.74 -25.39 11.00
C ALA A 270 39.36 -24.41 10.02
N GLN A 271 40.41 -24.85 9.32
CA GLN A 271 41.00 -24.06 8.24
C GLN A 271 39.95 -23.87 7.13
N VAL A 272 39.71 -22.61 6.77
CA VAL A 272 38.83 -22.22 5.67
C VAL A 272 39.69 -22.14 4.42
N ASP A 273 39.86 -23.28 3.76
CA ASP A 273 40.56 -23.37 2.48
C ASP A 273 39.63 -23.08 1.30
N VAL A 274 40.20 -22.60 0.20
CA VAL A 274 39.46 -22.41 -1.06
C VAL A 274 39.10 -23.77 -1.65
N GLY A 275 37.81 -24.02 -1.85
CA GLY A 275 37.31 -25.23 -2.51
C GLY A 275 36.08 -25.83 -1.82
N GLU A 276 35.33 -26.62 -2.59
CA GLU A 276 34.17 -27.33 -2.03
C GLU A 276 34.62 -28.51 -1.16
N ARG A 277 34.09 -28.55 0.07
CA ARG A 277 34.29 -29.66 1.02
C ARG A 277 32.95 -30.16 1.55
N ASN A 278 32.90 -31.43 1.91
CA ASN A 278 31.78 -31.99 2.66
C ASN A 278 31.95 -31.75 4.16
N TRP A 279 30.98 -31.06 4.73
CA TRP A 279 30.86 -30.79 6.17
C TRP A 279 29.92 -31.84 6.75
N THR A 280 30.46 -32.76 7.54
CA THR A 280 29.70 -33.91 8.06
C THR A 280 29.36 -33.73 9.54
N LEU A 281 28.07 -33.84 9.87
CA LEU A 281 27.55 -33.97 11.22
C LEU A 281 27.21 -35.43 11.48
N THR A 282 27.81 -35.99 12.52
CA THR A 282 27.50 -37.34 13.00
C THR A 282 26.68 -37.24 14.29
N VAL A 283 25.52 -37.87 14.29
CA VAL A 283 24.59 -37.91 15.42
C VAL A 283 24.44 -39.35 15.87
N VAL A 284 24.73 -39.66 17.14
CA VAL A 284 24.68 -41.03 17.66
C VAL A 284 23.88 -41.07 18.96
N ASN A 285 22.96 -42.02 19.03
CA ASN A 285 22.35 -42.45 20.29
C ASN A 285 22.45 -43.99 20.42
N LYS A 286 21.94 -44.57 21.51
CA LYS A 286 21.99 -46.04 21.73
C LYS A 286 21.20 -46.85 20.70
N LEU A 287 20.35 -46.23 19.90
CA LEU A 287 19.47 -46.87 18.92
C LEU A 287 19.97 -46.75 17.47
N GLY A 288 20.94 -45.88 17.19
CA GLY A 288 21.48 -45.72 15.84
C GLY A 288 22.46 -44.56 15.67
N ARG A 289 23.01 -44.50 14.45
CA ARG A 289 23.90 -43.44 13.95
C ARG A 289 23.27 -42.83 12.71
N LEU A 290 23.27 -41.50 12.66
CA LEU A 290 22.85 -40.69 11.53
C LEU A 290 24.02 -39.79 11.11
N GLU A 291 24.25 -39.67 9.81
CA GLU A 291 25.24 -38.76 9.24
C GLU A 291 24.57 -37.83 8.23
N LEU A 292 24.76 -36.53 8.43
CA LEU A 292 24.32 -35.47 7.52
C LEU A 292 25.55 -34.83 6.90
N SER A 293 25.47 -34.44 5.64
CA SER A 293 26.57 -33.78 4.93
C SER A 293 26.09 -32.55 4.17
N ASP A 294 26.77 -31.42 4.33
CA ASP A 294 26.61 -30.20 3.52
C ASP A 294 27.83 -30.03 2.62
N ARG A 295 27.63 -29.88 1.32
CA ARG A 295 28.71 -29.65 0.36
C ARG A 295 28.81 -28.16 0.08
N ALA A 296 29.87 -27.53 0.58
CA ALA A 296 30.00 -26.07 0.52
C ALA A 296 31.46 -25.60 0.49
N ASP A 297 31.68 -24.48 -0.19
CA ASP A 297 32.89 -23.67 -0.14
C ASP A 297 32.68 -22.52 0.84
N MET A 298 33.38 -22.57 1.98
CA MET A 298 33.21 -21.60 3.08
C MET A 298 33.65 -20.19 2.70
N THR A 299 34.56 -20.04 1.73
CA THR A 299 34.96 -18.73 1.21
C THR A 299 33.82 -18.00 0.49
N LYS A 300 32.79 -18.75 0.05
CA LYS A 300 31.59 -18.22 -0.61
C LYS A 300 30.38 -18.11 0.30
N ARG A 301 30.35 -18.85 1.42
CA ARG A 301 29.27 -18.82 2.43
C ARG A 301 29.65 -18.03 3.67
N VAL A 302 30.11 -16.80 3.43
CA VAL A 302 30.48 -15.87 4.50
C VAL A 302 29.27 -15.04 4.88
N HIS A 303 28.80 -15.19 6.11
CA HIS A 303 27.79 -14.32 6.71
C HIS A 303 28.52 -13.26 7.53
N MET A 304 28.82 -12.14 6.87
CA MET A 304 29.70 -11.12 7.45
C MET A 304 29.09 -10.44 8.68
N PHE A 305 29.94 -10.02 9.62
CA PHE A 305 29.53 -9.09 10.67
C PHE A 305 29.15 -7.73 10.09
N ALA A 306 28.23 -7.04 10.78
CA ALA A 306 27.84 -5.69 10.41
C ALA A 306 29.06 -4.74 10.46
N PRO A 307 29.18 -3.78 9.53
CA PRO A 307 30.20 -2.73 9.59
C PRO A 307 30.15 -1.96 10.91
N GLU A 308 31.30 -1.80 11.58
CA GLU A 308 31.42 -1.10 12.85
C GLU A 308 32.07 0.28 12.69
N GLN A 309 31.84 1.15 13.67
CA GLN A 309 32.43 2.50 13.74
C GLN A 309 32.23 3.30 12.44
N VAL A 310 31.02 3.24 11.88
CA VAL A 310 30.67 4.00 10.70
C VAL A 310 30.74 5.50 11.04
N THR A 311 31.55 6.23 10.29
CA THR A 311 31.79 7.67 10.49
C THR A 311 31.72 8.42 9.17
N THR A 312 31.49 9.73 9.27
CA THR A 312 31.49 10.66 8.15
C THR A 312 32.69 11.60 8.28
N SER A 313 33.61 11.57 7.31
CA SER A 313 34.91 12.27 7.42
C SER A 313 35.11 13.42 6.43
N ALA A 314 34.24 13.58 5.42
CA ALA A 314 34.32 14.69 4.46
C ALA A 314 32.92 15.15 4.00
N VAL A 315 32.18 15.82 4.88
CA VAL A 315 30.82 16.31 4.56
C VAL A 315 30.90 17.68 3.87
N ASN A 316 30.56 17.70 2.59
CA ASN A 316 30.43 18.90 1.77
C ASN A 316 28.96 19.18 1.45
N ALA A 317 28.69 20.11 0.52
CA ALA A 317 27.32 20.47 0.16
C ALA A 317 26.61 19.38 -0.66
N ARG A 318 27.33 18.77 -1.61
CA ARG A 318 26.77 17.78 -2.56
C ARG A 318 27.34 16.37 -2.41
N ASN A 319 28.32 16.18 -1.54
CA ASN A 319 28.94 14.87 -1.33
C ASN A 319 29.36 14.66 0.13
N ALA A 320 29.43 13.39 0.51
CA ALA A 320 29.89 12.98 1.82
C ALA A 320 30.65 11.66 1.71
N SER A 321 31.79 11.55 2.38
CA SER A 321 32.53 10.29 2.51
C SER A 321 32.14 9.56 3.79
N LEU A 322 31.79 8.28 3.62
CA LEU A 322 31.53 7.32 4.68
C LEU A 322 32.73 6.41 4.82
N GLU A 323 33.17 6.19 6.06
CA GLU A 323 34.25 5.28 6.40
C GLU A 323 33.81 4.38 7.54
N TRP A 324 34.17 3.10 7.47
CA TRP A 324 33.85 2.10 8.50
C TRP A 324 35.01 1.14 8.70
N ARG A 325 34.91 0.32 9.75
CA ARG A 325 35.92 -0.68 10.08
C ARG A 325 35.34 -2.08 10.08
N TRP A 326 36.19 -3.03 9.72
CA TRP A 326 35.90 -4.45 9.79
C TRP A 326 36.44 -5.04 11.09
N THR A 327 35.59 -5.79 11.79
CA THR A 327 35.97 -6.56 12.99
C THR A 327 36.91 -7.71 12.63
N VAL A 328 36.80 -8.24 11.41
CA VAL A 328 37.59 -9.36 10.89
C VAL A 328 38.60 -8.84 9.86
N GLN A 329 39.89 -9.12 10.06
CA GLN A 329 40.97 -8.61 9.20
C GLN A 329 40.93 -9.20 7.78
N GLN A 330 40.55 -10.47 7.66
CA GLN A 330 40.47 -11.21 6.41
C GLN A 330 39.44 -10.62 5.43
N TYR A 331 38.47 -9.84 5.91
CA TYR A 331 37.53 -9.15 5.04
C TYR A 331 38.21 -8.14 4.11
N ASN A 332 39.39 -7.62 4.46
CA ASN A 332 40.12 -6.69 3.62
C ASN A 332 40.55 -7.29 2.27
N ASP A 333 40.62 -8.62 2.18
CA ASP A 333 41.03 -9.33 0.96
C ASP A 333 39.83 -9.88 0.17
N LEU A 334 38.61 -9.74 0.69
CA LEU A 334 37.39 -10.22 0.05
C LEU A 334 36.81 -9.20 -0.94
N ASN A 335 36.22 -9.70 -2.02
CA ASN A 335 35.32 -8.90 -2.85
C ASN A 335 33.98 -8.72 -2.12
N ILE A 336 33.72 -7.50 -1.67
CA ILE A 336 32.57 -7.14 -0.85
C ILE A 336 31.66 -6.20 -1.65
N THR A 337 30.36 -6.45 -1.56
CA THR A 337 29.31 -5.54 -2.00
C THR A 337 28.60 -5.01 -0.76
N CYS A 338 28.45 -3.69 -0.66
CA CYS A 338 27.74 -3.00 0.41
C CYS A 338 26.51 -2.27 -0.13
N GLN A 339 25.39 -2.42 0.58
CA GLN A 339 24.17 -1.66 0.38
C GLN A 339 24.15 -0.49 1.37
N LEU A 340 24.07 0.72 0.83
CA LEU A 340 23.93 1.95 1.60
C LEU A 340 22.50 2.42 1.47
N ASN A 341 21.78 2.44 2.59
CA ASN A 341 20.46 3.03 2.69
C ASN A 341 20.61 4.48 3.16
N VAL A 342 20.40 5.42 2.24
CA VAL A 342 20.47 6.86 2.49
C VAL A 342 19.04 7.39 2.56
N SER A 343 18.68 7.91 3.73
CA SER A 343 17.33 8.41 4.01
C SER A 343 17.35 9.89 4.37
N TYR A 344 16.36 10.61 3.86
CA TYR A 344 16.16 12.04 4.07
C TYR A 344 14.67 12.37 3.87
N ASP A 345 14.09 13.21 4.73
CA ASP A 345 12.70 13.69 4.64
C ASP A 345 11.65 12.60 4.32
N GLY A 346 11.75 11.46 5.01
CA GLY A 346 10.86 10.30 4.80
C GLY A 346 11.08 9.49 3.51
N THR A 347 11.97 9.96 2.62
CA THR A 347 12.41 9.24 1.42
C THR A 347 13.64 8.39 1.74
N SER A 348 13.75 7.20 1.15
CA SER A 348 14.92 6.34 1.28
C SER A 348 15.39 5.86 -0.08
N THR A 349 16.71 5.87 -0.28
CA THR A 349 17.36 5.44 -1.51
C THR A 349 18.43 4.41 -1.15
N ILE A 350 18.43 3.28 -1.84
CA ILE A 350 19.43 2.23 -1.64
C ILE A 350 20.40 2.29 -2.80
N THR A 351 21.68 2.38 -2.49
CA THR A 351 22.76 2.34 -3.48
C THR A 351 23.73 1.22 -3.14
N GLU A 352 24.23 0.56 -4.18
CA GLU A 352 25.20 -0.53 -4.03
C GLU A 352 26.59 -0.07 -4.45
N LYS A 353 27.58 -0.45 -3.66
CA LYS A 353 29.00 -0.23 -3.95
C LYS A 353 29.74 -1.53 -3.75
N ALA A 354 30.63 -1.86 -4.67
CA ALA A 354 31.44 -3.08 -4.61
C ALA A 354 32.93 -2.74 -4.67
N GLY A 355 33.74 -3.53 -3.98
CA GLY A 355 35.20 -3.40 -3.99
C GLY A 355 35.88 -4.44 -3.11
N VAL A 356 37.19 -4.62 -3.33
CA VAL A 356 38.02 -5.46 -2.45
C VAL A 356 38.19 -4.75 -1.11
N GLY A 357 37.85 -5.42 0.00
CA GLY A 357 38.02 -4.86 1.34
C GLY A 357 37.29 -3.54 1.57
N LEU A 358 36.15 -3.34 0.90
CA LEU A 358 35.45 -2.06 0.84
C LEU A 358 35.20 -1.51 2.24
N LYS A 359 35.83 -0.39 2.58
CA LYS A 359 35.74 0.28 3.90
C LYS A 359 35.42 1.77 3.81
N LEU A 360 35.29 2.27 2.58
CA LEU A 360 35.02 3.66 2.27
C LEU A 360 34.07 3.75 1.09
N ALA A 361 33.09 4.63 1.18
CA ALA A 361 32.19 4.95 0.09
C ALA A 361 31.92 6.46 0.04
N VAL A 362 31.76 6.99 -1.17
CA VAL A 362 31.38 8.38 -1.38
C VAL A 362 29.93 8.44 -1.83
N LEU A 363 29.14 9.22 -1.09
CA LEU A 363 27.80 9.64 -1.48
C LEU A 363 27.93 10.91 -2.32
N ASN A 364 27.28 10.91 -3.49
CA ASN A 364 27.24 12.04 -4.41
C ASN A 364 25.80 12.54 -4.56
N ASP A 365 25.65 13.69 -5.22
CA ASP A 365 24.36 14.28 -5.59
C ASP A 365 23.43 14.50 -4.38
N LEU A 366 24.02 14.80 -3.22
CA LEU A 366 23.28 15.18 -2.01
C LEU A 366 22.65 16.57 -2.17
N ILE A 367 21.56 16.79 -1.45
CA ILE A 367 20.91 18.09 -1.32
C ILE A 367 21.68 18.90 -0.26
N PRO A 368 22.16 20.11 -0.58
CA PRO A 368 22.79 21.02 0.37
C PRO A 368 21.86 21.47 1.49
N ASP A 369 22.45 21.80 2.65
CA ASP A 369 21.75 22.28 3.85
C ASP A 369 20.63 21.31 4.29
N TRP A 370 20.90 20.00 4.22
CA TRP A 370 19.91 18.93 4.47
C TRP A 370 20.42 17.87 5.44
N ASP A 371 19.50 17.30 6.23
CA ASP A 371 19.78 16.23 7.18
C ASP A 371 19.64 14.84 6.53
N TYR A 372 20.68 14.04 6.69
CA TYR A 372 20.76 12.67 6.17
C TYR A 372 20.96 11.65 7.28
N HIS A 373 20.33 10.50 7.11
CA HIS A 373 20.56 9.32 7.93
C HIS A 373 20.97 8.15 7.05
N VAL A 374 22.09 7.52 7.39
CA VAL A 374 22.65 6.41 6.62
C VAL A 374 22.83 5.18 7.50
N THR A 375 22.44 4.04 6.96
CA THR A 375 22.77 2.71 7.47
C THR A 375 23.32 1.88 6.34
N LEU A 376 24.30 1.01 6.60
CA LEU A 376 24.82 0.12 5.57
C LEU A 376 24.91 -1.33 6.05
N ARG A 377 24.84 -2.24 5.10
CA ARG A 377 25.09 -3.68 5.31
C ARG A 377 25.88 -4.22 4.13
N CYS A 378 26.64 -5.28 4.36
CA CYS A 378 27.55 -5.79 3.34
C CYS A 378 27.48 -7.30 3.23
N GLY A 379 27.88 -7.82 2.08
CA GLY A 379 27.99 -9.25 1.81
C GLY A 379 29.09 -9.48 0.79
N THR A 380 29.53 -10.73 0.67
CA THR A 380 30.48 -11.11 -0.39
C THR A 380 29.79 -11.07 -1.76
N THR A 381 30.55 -10.95 -2.83
CA THR A 381 30.00 -10.85 -4.20
C THR A 381 29.13 -12.05 -4.62
N HIS A 382 29.36 -13.24 -4.05
CA HIS A 382 28.54 -14.42 -4.30
C HIS A 382 27.22 -14.45 -3.50
N LEU A 383 26.96 -13.41 -2.68
CA LEU A 383 25.69 -13.09 -2.02
C LEU A 383 25.00 -14.30 -1.35
N TRP A 384 25.71 -14.98 -0.44
CA TRP A 384 25.11 -16.00 0.44
C TRP A 384 24.08 -15.37 1.38
N LYS A 385 24.53 -14.44 2.24
CA LYS A 385 23.71 -13.66 3.15
C LYS A 385 24.29 -12.26 3.30
N TRP A 386 23.41 -11.28 3.49
CA TRP A 386 23.81 -9.94 3.92
C TRP A 386 24.11 -9.95 5.41
N SER A 387 25.05 -9.10 5.83
CA SER A 387 25.22 -8.76 7.24
C SER A 387 23.97 -8.07 7.79
N ASP A 388 23.89 -8.00 9.10
CA ASP A 388 22.99 -7.04 9.76
C ASP A 388 23.33 -5.61 9.37
N TRP A 389 22.35 -4.71 9.53
CA TRP A 389 22.54 -3.28 9.32
C TRP A 389 23.45 -2.68 10.38
N SER A 390 24.37 -1.81 9.95
CA SER A 390 25.21 -1.03 10.84
C SER A 390 24.39 -0.07 11.70
N ALA A 391 25.04 0.45 12.75
CA ALA A 391 24.48 1.57 13.50
C ALA A 391 24.20 2.75 12.56
N ARG A 392 23.10 3.47 12.83
CA ARG A 392 22.69 4.64 12.06
C ARG A 392 23.65 5.79 12.27
N VAL A 393 24.12 6.38 11.18
CA VAL A 393 24.93 7.60 11.17
C VAL A 393 24.11 8.75 10.64
N ASN A 394 24.18 9.88 11.34
CA ASN A 394 23.48 11.11 10.98
C ASN A 394 24.50 12.18 10.63
N PHE A 395 24.24 12.95 9.58
CA PHE A 395 25.04 14.11 9.24
C PHE A 395 24.20 15.15 8.50
N HIS A 396 24.66 16.40 8.55
CA HIS A 396 24.05 17.53 7.88
C HIS A 396 24.99 18.03 6.78
N THR A 397 24.52 18.15 5.55
CA THR A 397 25.33 18.67 4.44
C THR A 397 25.58 20.17 4.61
N LYS A 398 26.69 20.67 4.05
CA LYS A 398 26.91 22.13 4.03
C LYS A 398 25.92 22.80 3.08
N GLY A 399 25.64 24.08 3.30
CA GLY A 399 24.87 24.86 2.33
C GLY A 399 25.66 25.13 1.05
N ASP A 400 24.95 25.51 -0.01
CA ASP A 400 25.49 25.88 -1.32
C ASP A 400 24.83 27.19 -1.79
N VAL A 401 25.23 27.74 -2.94
CA VAL A 401 24.53 28.88 -3.56
C VAL A 401 23.13 28.45 -4.03
N PRO A 402 22.10 29.33 -4.05
CA PRO A 402 20.76 28.95 -4.49
C PRO A 402 20.69 28.63 -5.99
N ASP A 403 19.72 27.83 -6.39
CA ASP A 403 19.42 27.58 -7.80
C ASP A 403 18.89 28.86 -8.50
N ALA A 404 18.94 28.88 -9.83
CA ALA A 404 18.39 29.98 -10.63
C ALA A 404 16.89 30.15 -10.40
N LEU A 405 16.43 31.40 -10.30
CA LEU A 405 15.02 31.72 -10.13
C LEU A 405 14.23 31.52 -11.43
N ASP A 406 13.02 30.99 -11.34
CA ASP A 406 12.04 31.11 -12.43
C ASP A 406 11.39 32.49 -12.34
N VAL A 407 11.76 33.38 -13.26
CA VAL A 407 11.34 34.79 -13.30
C VAL A 407 10.39 35.01 -14.48
N TRP A 408 9.37 35.84 -14.29
CA TRP A 408 8.50 36.34 -15.35
C TRP A 408 8.15 37.81 -15.11
N MET A 409 7.35 38.38 -16.00
CA MET A 409 6.95 39.78 -15.94
C MET A 409 5.47 39.96 -16.27
N GLN A 410 4.92 41.05 -15.76
CA GLN A 410 3.59 41.53 -16.07
C GLN A 410 3.68 43.01 -16.45
N MET A 411 3.22 43.32 -17.67
CA MET A 411 3.14 44.70 -18.15
C MET A 411 1.84 45.33 -17.67
N LYS A 412 1.92 46.48 -16.99
CA LYS A 412 0.80 47.40 -16.72
C LYS A 412 1.06 48.71 -17.45
N GLU A 413 0.01 49.51 -17.66
CA GLU A 413 0.06 50.71 -18.51
C GLU A 413 1.26 51.64 -18.22
N ASN A 414 1.63 51.82 -16.94
CA ASN A 414 2.74 52.70 -16.53
C ASN A 414 3.82 51.98 -15.68
N GLN A 415 3.80 50.65 -15.59
CA GLN A 415 4.70 49.92 -14.70
C GLN A 415 4.95 48.49 -15.16
N ILE A 416 6.18 48.01 -14.95
CA ILE A 416 6.55 46.63 -15.23
C ILE A 416 6.72 45.91 -13.90
N ILE A 417 5.93 44.86 -13.66
CA ILE A 417 6.05 44.04 -12.46
C ILE A 417 6.87 42.81 -12.80
N ILE A 418 7.97 42.62 -12.09
CA ILE A 418 8.83 41.44 -12.20
C ILE A 418 8.45 40.50 -11.06
N ILE A 419 8.18 39.25 -11.40
CA ILE A 419 7.66 38.23 -10.47
C ILE A 419 8.53 36.99 -10.59
N TRP A 420 8.79 36.29 -9.49
CA TRP A 420 9.51 35.01 -9.52
C TRP A 420 8.85 33.99 -8.61
N LYS A 421 9.13 32.71 -8.85
CA LYS A 421 8.72 31.63 -7.95
C LYS A 421 9.69 31.58 -6.77
N MET A 422 9.14 31.45 -5.56
CA MET A 422 9.97 31.21 -4.36
C MET A 422 10.66 29.86 -4.49
N LEU A 423 11.96 29.83 -4.19
CA LEU A 423 12.74 28.59 -4.20
C LEU A 423 12.25 27.65 -3.09
N LEU A 424 12.15 26.36 -3.41
CA LEU A 424 11.93 25.33 -2.42
C LEU A 424 13.16 25.22 -1.50
N ALA A 425 13.00 24.62 -0.31
CA ALA A 425 14.12 24.41 0.61
C ALA A 425 15.30 23.68 -0.07
N SER A 426 14.97 22.65 -0.87
CA SER A 426 15.93 21.87 -1.67
C SER A 426 16.57 22.61 -2.85
N GLN A 427 16.11 23.82 -3.18
CA GLN A 427 16.67 24.68 -4.24
C GLN A 427 17.35 25.93 -3.69
N SER A 428 16.95 26.35 -2.48
CA SER A 428 17.53 27.49 -1.79
C SER A 428 18.93 27.20 -1.25
N HIS A 429 19.23 25.92 -1.00
CA HIS A 429 20.51 25.41 -0.50
C HIS A 429 20.99 26.12 0.77
N GLY A 430 20.04 26.67 1.54
CA GLY A 430 20.24 27.55 2.68
C GLY A 430 19.21 28.68 2.75
N ALA A 431 19.14 29.34 3.91
CA ALA A 431 18.22 30.46 4.11
C ALA A 431 18.53 31.65 3.17
N ILE A 432 17.52 32.04 2.37
CA ILE A 432 17.61 33.21 1.48
C ILE A 432 17.68 34.50 2.32
N THR A 433 18.67 35.34 2.04
CA THR A 433 18.84 36.64 2.71
C THR A 433 17.98 37.71 2.06
N ASP A 434 17.99 37.79 0.73
CA ASP A 434 17.30 38.78 -0.08
C ASP A 434 17.41 38.43 -1.59
N TYR A 435 16.72 39.20 -2.42
CA TYR A 435 16.83 39.15 -3.88
C TYR A 435 17.41 40.46 -4.43
N ALA A 436 18.44 40.36 -5.27
CA ALA A 436 19.00 41.50 -5.99
C ALA A 436 18.39 41.58 -7.39
N VAL A 437 17.76 42.71 -7.70
CA VAL A 437 17.16 42.98 -9.01
C VAL A 437 17.90 44.13 -9.67
N THR A 438 18.41 43.91 -10.86
CA THR A 438 19.08 44.94 -11.67
C THR A 438 18.42 45.06 -13.02
N TRP A 439 18.41 46.26 -13.59
CA TRP A 439 17.87 46.49 -14.92
C TRP A 439 18.69 47.50 -15.68
N VAL A 440 18.76 47.30 -16.99
CA VAL A 440 19.51 48.13 -17.92
C VAL A 440 18.68 48.33 -19.19
N GLU A 441 18.72 49.54 -19.74
CA GLU A 441 18.09 49.83 -21.03
C GLU A 441 18.93 49.23 -22.16
N THR A 442 18.31 48.53 -23.12
CA THR A 442 19.03 47.81 -24.18
C THR A 442 19.87 48.76 -25.07
N THR A 443 19.42 50.00 -25.26
CA THR A 443 20.07 51.03 -26.09
C THR A 443 21.12 51.87 -25.34
N GLU A 444 21.08 51.90 -24.01
CA GLU A 444 22.01 52.67 -23.16
C GLU A 444 22.56 51.78 -22.03
N PRO A 445 23.51 50.87 -22.32
CA PRO A 445 23.99 49.88 -21.36
C PRO A 445 24.81 50.47 -20.19
N GLU A 446 25.19 51.75 -20.25
CA GLU A 446 26.08 52.38 -19.25
C GLU A 446 25.37 52.72 -17.93
N GLN A 447 24.03 52.82 -17.92
CA GLN A 447 23.25 53.20 -16.74
C GLN A 447 22.51 52.00 -16.13
N GLN A 448 23.21 51.20 -15.32
CA GLN A 448 22.62 50.06 -14.60
C GLN A 448 21.98 50.51 -13.29
N ASN A 449 20.68 50.24 -13.14
CA ASN A 449 19.97 50.46 -11.88
C ASN A 449 19.83 49.17 -11.08
N ARG A 450 19.67 49.28 -9.76
CA ARG A 450 19.53 48.14 -8.85
C ARG A 450 18.57 48.42 -7.71
N THR A 451 17.92 47.36 -7.22
CA THR A 451 17.15 47.35 -5.98
C THR A 451 17.29 46.00 -5.27
N THR A 452 17.01 45.98 -3.98
CA THR A 452 17.03 44.76 -3.16
C THR A 452 15.63 44.51 -2.61
N VAL A 453 15.20 43.26 -2.67
CA VAL A 453 13.86 42.83 -2.29
C VAL A 453 13.96 41.85 -1.13
N ALA A 454 13.08 42.02 -0.14
CA ALA A 454 13.08 41.19 1.07
C ALA A 454 12.78 39.72 0.73
N PRO A 455 13.29 38.75 1.50
CA PRO A 455 13.20 37.33 1.17
C PRO A 455 11.77 36.75 1.20
N LYS A 456 10.83 37.44 1.86
CA LYS A 456 9.40 37.06 1.89
C LYS A 456 8.62 37.59 0.68
N GLU A 457 9.18 38.54 -0.05
CA GLU A 457 8.58 39.15 -1.23
C GLU A 457 9.07 38.42 -2.48
N HIS A 458 8.18 38.19 -3.45
CA HIS A 458 8.48 37.47 -4.69
C HIS A 458 8.10 38.26 -5.95
N GLN A 459 7.89 39.56 -5.77
CA GLN A 459 7.60 40.49 -6.84
C GLN A 459 8.21 41.86 -6.55
N VAL A 460 8.55 42.60 -7.61
CA VAL A 460 8.95 44.00 -7.53
C VAL A 460 8.35 44.77 -8.69
N ALA A 461 7.89 45.98 -8.40
CA ALA A 461 7.23 46.82 -9.38
C ALA A 461 8.21 47.93 -9.81
N LEU A 462 8.62 47.92 -11.07
CA LEU A 462 9.61 48.82 -11.64
C LEU A 462 8.91 49.91 -12.48
N ASN A 463 9.15 51.17 -12.13
CA ASN A 463 8.64 52.32 -12.87
C ASN A 463 9.55 52.61 -14.06
N LEU A 464 9.34 51.88 -15.16
CA LEU A 464 10.13 51.94 -16.39
C LEU A 464 9.29 52.50 -17.54
N ASP A 465 9.96 53.15 -18.50
CA ASP A 465 9.33 53.62 -19.73
C ASP A 465 8.96 52.43 -20.63
N THR A 466 7.67 52.13 -20.75
CA THR A 466 7.16 50.98 -21.53
C THR A 466 7.41 51.10 -23.03
N THR A 467 7.87 52.25 -23.53
CA THR A 467 8.25 52.44 -24.95
C THR A 467 9.66 51.95 -25.25
N LYS A 468 10.46 51.61 -24.22
CA LYS A 468 11.84 51.13 -24.35
C LYS A 468 11.95 49.67 -23.93
N GLU A 469 13.01 49.00 -24.42
CA GLU A 469 13.34 47.64 -24.00
C GLU A 469 14.36 47.67 -22.85
N TYR A 470 14.09 46.88 -21.82
CA TYR A 470 14.98 46.71 -20.68
C TYR A 470 15.32 45.24 -20.50
N VAL A 471 16.57 44.98 -20.12
CA VAL A 471 17.02 43.67 -19.65
C VAL A 471 17.03 43.70 -18.14
N VAL A 472 16.16 42.90 -17.52
CA VAL A 472 16.06 42.77 -16.07
C VAL A 472 16.71 41.45 -15.64
N THR A 473 17.60 41.53 -14.65
CA THR A 473 18.27 40.37 -14.05
C THR A 473 17.90 40.27 -12.58
N VAL A 474 17.46 39.08 -12.16
CA VAL A 474 17.12 38.76 -10.77
C VAL A 474 18.06 37.66 -10.25
N ILE A 475 18.57 37.85 -9.04
CA ILE A 475 19.50 36.95 -8.38
C ILE A 475 19.02 36.69 -6.94
N ALA A 476 18.98 35.43 -6.53
CA ALA A 476 18.77 35.04 -5.14
C ALA A 476 20.10 35.00 -4.38
N ARG A 477 20.11 35.47 -3.14
CA ARG A 477 21.31 35.47 -2.29
C ARG A 477 21.08 34.69 -1.00
N ASN A 478 22.09 33.92 -0.60
CA ASN A 478 22.14 33.27 0.71
C ASN A 478 23.53 33.44 1.34
N LYS A 479 23.77 32.84 2.51
CA LYS A 479 25.05 32.91 3.23
C LYS A 479 26.26 32.42 2.42
N ASN A 480 26.05 31.56 1.41
CA ASN A 480 27.10 30.93 0.62
C ASN A 480 27.39 31.69 -0.69
N GLY A 481 26.46 32.52 -1.16
CA GLY A 481 26.66 33.38 -2.33
C GLY A 481 25.39 33.64 -3.14
N ASN A 482 25.60 33.83 -4.44
CA ASN A 482 24.57 34.28 -5.39
C ASN A 482 24.15 33.13 -6.29
N SER A 483 22.86 33.06 -6.61
CA SER A 483 22.36 32.19 -7.68
C SER A 483 22.89 32.61 -9.05
N SER A 484 22.75 31.72 -10.02
CA SER A 484 22.84 32.10 -11.43
C SER A 484 21.84 33.21 -11.77
N HIS A 485 22.17 34.01 -12.78
CA HIS A 485 21.37 35.15 -13.21
C HIS A 485 20.10 34.69 -13.93
N SER A 486 18.93 35.10 -13.44
CA SER A 486 17.67 34.89 -14.12
C SER A 486 17.27 36.16 -14.87
N ILE A 487 17.20 36.07 -16.20
CA ILE A 487 17.07 37.24 -17.09
C ILE A 487 15.68 37.25 -17.74
N VAL A 488 15.06 38.44 -17.79
CA VAL A 488 13.85 38.71 -18.55
C VAL A 488 14.00 40.03 -19.31
N THR A 489 13.67 40.01 -20.60
CA THR A 489 13.72 41.20 -21.46
C THR A 489 12.31 41.72 -21.66
N THR A 490 12.08 43.01 -21.39
CA THR A 490 10.74 43.62 -21.49
C THR A 490 10.43 44.02 -22.93
N PRO A 491 9.24 43.73 -23.46
CA PRO A 491 8.86 44.14 -24.80
C PRO A 491 8.62 45.65 -24.87
N CYS A 492 9.04 46.26 -25.99
CA CYS A 492 8.64 47.62 -26.35
C CYS A 492 7.14 47.63 -26.70
N PHE A 493 6.35 48.43 -25.98
CA PHE A 493 4.94 48.64 -26.31
C PHE A 493 4.81 49.78 -27.32
N SER A 494 5.03 49.49 -28.60
CA SER A 494 4.71 50.43 -29.67
C SER A 494 3.23 50.32 -30.05
N SER A 495 2.57 51.44 -30.26
CA SER A 495 1.14 51.56 -30.62
C SER A 495 0.72 50.82 -31.91
N GLY A 496 1.66 50.15 -32.59
CA GLY A 496 1.46 49.37 -33.83
C GLY A 496 1.51 47.84 -33.67
N ILE A 497 1.69 47.30 -32.46
CA ILE A 497 1.66 45.83 -32.27
C ILE A 497 0.21 45.35 -32.42
N SER A 498 -0.03 44.55 -33.47
CA SER A 498 -1.30 43.93 -33.79
C SER A 498 -1.94 43.31 -32.55
N ARG A 499 -3.15 43.74 -32.21
CA ARG A 499 -4.00 43.05 -31.22
C ARG A 499 -4.15 41.60 -31.70
N VAL A 500 -3.45 40.69 -31.05
CA VAL A 500 -3.60 39.26 -31.30
C VAL A 500 -5.06 38.91 -31.01
N ASN A 501 -5.76 38.34 -31.99
CA ASN A 501 -7.16 37.99 -31.83
C ASN A 501 -7.32 37.00 -30.68
N THR A 502 -8.17 37.35 -29.70
CA THR A 502 -8.47 36.48 -28.57
C THR A 502 -9.47 35.41 -28.99
N SER A 503 -9.09 34.13 -28.90
CA SER A 503 -9.98 33.00 -29.18
C SER A 503 -10.54 32.37 -27.89
N ARG A 504 -11.60 31.56 -28.00
CA ARG A 504 -12.14 30.79 -26.87
C ARG A 504 -11.34 29.49 -26.69
N ILE A 505 -11.10 29.10 -25.44
CA ILE A 505 -10.43 27.84 -25.10
C ILE A 505 -11.43 26.79 -24.60
N THR A 506 -11.23 25.55 -25.03
CA THR A 506 -12.00 24.39 -24.55
C THR A 506 -11.36 23.81 -23.29
N VAL A 507 -12.16 23.58 -22.26
CA VAL A 507 -11.70 22.97 -21.00
C VAL A 507 -11.76 21.46 -21.10
N SER A 508 -10.76 20.78 -20.53
CA SER A 508 -10.81 19.35 -20.24
C SER A 508 -10.59 19.13 -18.74
N ASN A 509 -11.53 18.46 -18.07
CA ASN A 509 -11.38 18.00 -16.68
C ASN A 509 -10.92 19.07 -15.66
N GLY A 510 -11.47 20.29 -15.72
CA GLY A 510 -11.10 21.37 -14.81
C GLY A 510 -9.71 21.98 -15.07
N SER A 511 -9.17 21.81 -16.28
CA SER A 511 -7.88 22.36 -16.71
C SER A 511 -7.97 23.00 -18.10
N PHE A 512 -7.10 23.96 -18.36
CA PHE A 512 -7.01 24.60 -19.67
C PHE A 512 -6.03 23.85 -20.55
N SER A 513 -6.48 23.32 -21.69
CA SER A 513 -5.62 22.67 -22.68
C SER A 513 -5.36 23.62 -23.85
N LEU A 514 -4.09 23.97 -24.05
CA LEU A 514 -3.63 24.84 -25.14
C LEU A 514 -2.81 24.04 -26.12
N SER A 515 -3.00 24.33 -27.40
CA SER A 515 -2.16 23.86 -28.50
C SER A 515 -1.98 25.00 -29.49
N TRP A 516 -0.74 25.30 -29.85
CA TRP A 516 -0.37 26.38 -30.78
C TRP A 516 0.56 25.85 -31.88
N SER A 517 0.78 26.68 -32.89
CA SER A 517 1.69 26.34 -33.99
C SER A 517 3.15 26.63 -33.62
N ALA A 518 4.06 25.75 -34.03
CA ALA A 518 5.49 25.95 -33.81
C ALA A 518 5.96 27.27 -34.45
N SER A 519 6.70 28.07 -33.70
CA SER A 519 7.25 29.35 -34.16
C SER A 519 8.76 29.27 -34.33
N PRO A 520 9.34 29.64 -35.48
CA PRO A 520 10.79 29.64 -35.69
C PRO A 520 11.51 30.66 -34.80
N LYS A 521 10.78 31.61 -34.21
CA LYS A 521 11.32 32.62 -33.29
C LYS A 521 11.51 32.08 -31.87
N ALA A 522 10.90 30.95 -31.52
CA ALA A 522 10.88 30.37 -30.18
C ALA A 522 12.16 29.56 -29.87
N SER A 523 13.34 30.13 -30.14
CA SER A 523 14.63 29.45 -29.90
C SER A 523 14.84 29.06 -28.43
N GLY A 524 14.29 29.84 -27.49
CA GLY A 524 14.34 29.57 -26.04
C GLY A 524 13.10 28.86 -25.49
N GLY A 525 12.19 28.38 -26.36
CA GLY A 525 10.93 27.77 -25.97
C GLY A 525 9.78 28.76 -25.90
N TYR A 526 8.75 28.40 -25.13
CA TYR A 526 7.54 29.20 -24.95
C TYR A 526 7.30 29.49 -23.48
N VAL A 527 6.57 30.58 -23.21
CA VAL A 527 5.98 30.84 -21.90
C VAL A 527 4.49 31.01 -22.09
N VAL A 528 3.72 30.26 -21.32
CA VAL A 528 2.27 30.42 -21.22
C VAL A 528 1.99 31.11 -19.90
N ASP A 529 1.45 32.32 -19.95
CA ASP A 529 1.00 33.02 -18.76
C ASP A 529 -0.53 33.05 -18.69
N TRP A 530 -1.06 33.22 -17.48
CA TRP A 530 -2.49 33.37 -17.27
C TRP A 530 -2.81 34.27 -16.10
N CYS A 531 -3.93 34.98 -16.20
CA CYS A 531 -4.54 35.66 -15.07
C CYS A 531 -6.05 35.90 -15.28
N PRO A 532 -6.81 36.21 -14.21
CA PRO A 532 -8.20 36.62 -14.33
C PRO A 532 -8.35 37.84 -15.25
N THR A 533 -9.34 37.82 -16.15
CA THR A 533 -9.64 38.98 -17.03
C THR A 533 -10.19 40.17 -16.27
N SER A 534 -10.69 39.94 -15.05
CA SER A 534 -11.32 40.94 -14.23
C SER A 534 -10.89 40.82 -12.75
N GLY A 535 -10.83 41.94 -12.05
CA GLY A 535 -10.30 42.01 -10.68
C GLY A 535 -8.77 42.15 -10.60
N ARG A 536 -8.16 41.64 -9.52
CA ARG A 536 -6.70 41.68 -9.32
C ARG A 536 -6.03 40.56 -10.12
N CYS A 537 -5.37 40.91 -11.22
CA CYS A 537 -4.59 39.97 -12.03
C CYS A 537 -3.24 39.70 -11.35
N SER A 538 -3.13 38.53 -10.71
CA SER A 538 -1.86 37.91 -10.29
C SER A 538 -1.45 36.93 -11.39
N VAL A 539 -0.39 37.25 -12.13
CA VAL A 539 0.06 36.42 -13.25
C VAL A 539 0.76 35.18 -12.72
N GLU A 540 0.31 34.03 -13.21
CA GLU A 540 1.01 32.76 -13.09
C GLU A 540 1.50 32.35 -14.47
N TRP A 541 2.58 31.56 -14.53
CA TRP A 541 3.17 31.17 -15.80
C TRP A 541 3.82 29.78 -15.75
N LEU A 542 3.90 29.20 -16.95
CA LEU A 542 4.54 27.93 -17.23
C LEU A 542 5.52 28.12 -18.40
N ARG A 543 6.76 27.71 -18.20
CA ARG A 543 7.76 27.61 -19.27
C ARG A 543 7.61 26.26 -19.97
N VAL A 544 7.60 26.28 -21.30
CA VAL A 544 7.41 25.10 -22.16
C VAL A 544 8.62 24.99 -23.10
N PRO A 545 9.25 23.80 -23.22
CA PRO A 545 10.40 23.62 -24.11
C PRO A 545 10.10 23.92 -25.59
N PRO A 546 11.12 24.24 -26.42
CA PRO A 546 10.92 24.57 -27.85
C PRO A 546 10.28 23.47 -28.70
N HIS A 547 10.45 22.20 -28.30
CA HIS A 547 9.94 21.04 -29.04
C HIS A 547 8.48 20.72 -28.72
N GLU A 548 7.90 21.33 -27.68
CA GLU A 548 6.51 21.16 -27.28
C GLU A 548 5.69 22.38 -27.70
N THR A 549 4.53 22.14 -28.34
CA THR A 549 3.60 23.19 -28.76
C THR A 549 2.20 23.01 -28.18
N ASN A 550 2.11 22.23 -27.11
CA ASN A 550 0.91 22.05 -26.33
C ASN A 550 1.24 22.13 -24.84
N ALA A 551 0.27 22.54 -24.03
CA ALA A 551 0.40 22.56 -22.58
C ALA A 551 -0.97 22.43 -21.93
N THR A 552 -1.02 21.66 -20.85
CA THR A 552 -2.20 21.58 -19.99
C THR A 552 -1.91 22.35 -18.70
N ILE A 553 -2.69 23.39 -18.44
CA ILE A 553 -2.48 24.31 -17.32
C ILE A 553 -3.35 23.88 -16.15
N PHE A 554 -2.68 23.58 -15.04
CA PHE A 554 -3.29 23.31 -13.75
C PHE A 554 -2.83 24.38 -12.75
N SER A 555 -3.78 25.02 -12.07
CA SER A 555 -3.49 25.92 -10.97
C SER A 555 -4.48 25.70 -9.84
N LYS A 556 -3.97 25.71 -8.60
CA LYS A 556 -4.79 25.65 -7.39
C LYS A 556 -5.60 26.94 -7.18
N ASN A 557 -5.21 28.02 -7.83
CA ASN A 557 -5.85 29.33 -7.72
C ASN A 557 -7.03 29.50 -8.69
N PHE A 558 -7.26 28.52 -9.56
CA PHE A 558 -8.43 28.55 -10.44
C PHE A 558 -9.72 28.48 -9.64
N LYS A 559 -10.69 29.29 -10.07
CA LYS A 559 -12.01 29.44 -9.46
C LYS A 559 -13.08 29.20 -10.50
N GLU A 560 -14.12 28.48 -10.11
CA GLU A 560 -15.34 28.31 -10.91
C GLU A 560 -16.01 29.69 -11.11
N GLY A 561 -16.68 29.89 -12.24
CA GLY A 561 -17.35 31.16 -12.56
C GLY A 561 -16.43 32.35 -12.86
N LEU A 562 -15.09 32.20 -12.83
CA LEU A 562 -14.15 33.28 -13.15
C LEU A 562 -13.50 33.07 -14.52
N ARG A 563 -13.47 34.13 -15.34
CA ARG A 563 -12.84 34.11 -16.67
C ARG A 563 -11.35 34.39 -16.58
N TYR A 564 -10.55 33.58 -17.26
CA TYR A 564 -9.10 33.71 -17.34
C TYR A 564 -8.67 34.04 -18.76
N SER A 565 -7.65 34.90 -18.88
CA SER A 565 -6.92 35.16 -20.12
C SER A 565 -5.60 34.41 -20.05
N LEU A 566 -5.31 33.63 -21.08
CA LEU A 566 -4.08 32.86 -21.22
C LEU A 566 -3.34 33.37 -22.46
N SER A 567 -2.07 33.75 -22.30
CA SER A 567 -1.26 34.28 -23.40
C SER A 567 -0.06 33.37 -23.64
N VAL A 568 0.19 33.04 -24.91
CA VAL A 568 1.33 32.21 -25.33
C VAL A 568 2.39 33.11 -25.94
N TYR A 569 3.58 33.11 -25.37
CA TYR A 569 4.74 33.87 -25.84
C TYR A 569 5.83 32.95 -26.40
N ALA A 570 6.42 33.33 -27.52
CA ALA A 570 7.67 32.76 -28.00
C ALA A 570 8.86 33.45 -27.31
N CYS A 571 9.73 32.66 -26.68
CA CYS A 571 10.99 33.16 -26.11
C CYS A 571 12.03 33.32 -27.23
N THR A 572 12.40 34.56 -27.50
CA THR A 572 13.44 34.93 -28.47
C THR A 572 14.76 35.24 -27.76
N GLN A 573 15.81 35.60 -28.50
CA GLN A 573 17.05 36.14 -27.91
C GLN A 573 16.86 37.55 -27.31
N GLY A 574 15.80 38.26 -27.71
CA GLY A 574 15.41 39.57 -27.17
C GLY A 574 14.12 39.47 -26.36
N ALA A 575 13.22 40.44 -26.51
CA ALA A 575 11.92 40.41 -25.85
C ALA A 575 11.05 39.22 -26.31
N PRO A 576 10.24 38.62 -25.41
CA PRO A 576 9.31 37.58 -25.78
C PRO A 576 8.20 38.13 -26.68
N VAL A 577 7.81 37.35 -27.68
CA VAL A 577 6.80 37.76 -28.68
C VAL A 577 5.48 37.05 -28.39
N LEU A 578 4.41 37.82 -28.17
CA LEU A 578 3.06 37.29 -28.01
C LEU A 578 2.59 36.63 -29.32
N LEU A 579 2.28 35.34 -29.29
CA LEU A 579 1.79 34.59 -30.44
C LEU A 579 0.27 34.51 -30.49
N GLU A 580 -0.33 34.07 -29.40
CA GLU A 580 -1.76 33.78 -29.29
C GLU A 580 -2.29 34.21 -27.92
N ARG A 581 -3.55 34.64 -27.86
CA ARG A 581 -4.27 34.88 -26.62
C ARG A 581 -5.59 34.12 -26.64
N ARG A 582 -5.92 33.44 -25.56
CA ARG A 582 -7.16 32.68 -25.40
C ARG A 582 -7.84 33.03 -24.10
N GLU A 583 -9.16 32.93 -24.08
CA GLU A 583 -9.95 33.16 -22.87
C GLU A 583 -10.95 32.03 -22.62
N GLY A 584 -11.16 31.72 -21.34
CA GLY A 584 -12.09 30.70 -20.92
C GLY A 584 -12.37 30.71 -19.42
N TYR A 585 -13.38 29.96 -19.04
CA TYR A 585 -13.70 29.62 -17.66
C TYR A 585 -13.20 28.21 -17.40
N VAL A 586 -12.66 27.91 -16.22
CA VAL A 586 -12.37 26.51 -15.85
C VAL A 586 -13.66 25.70 -15.71
N LYS A 587 -14.73 26.35 -15.24
CA LYS A 587 -16.08 25.81 -15.21
C LYS A 587 -17.05 26.99 -15.22
N GLU A 588 -17.96 27.00 -16.20
CA GLU A 588 -19.01 28.01 -16.29
C GLU A 588 -20.07 27.77 -15.22
N GLU A 589 -20.51 28.83 -14.57
CA GLU A 589 -21.57 28.81 -13.57
C GLU A 589 -22.77 29.63 -14.02
N ARG A 590 -23.95 29.29 -13.50
CA ARG A 590 -25.19 30.02 -13.78
C ARG A 590 -25.04 31.48 -13.33
N ILE A 591 -25.26 32.42 -14.25
CA ILE A 591 -25.25 33.86 -13.94
C ILE A 591 -26.41 34.18 -13.00
N GLU A 592 -26.11 34.88 -11.89
CA GLU A 592 -27.10 35.30 -10.90
C GLU A 592 -28.19 36.21 -11.50
N ASP A 593 -29.41 36.12 -10.97
CA ASP A 593 -30.52 36.97 -11.41
C ASP A 593 -30.24 38.45 -11.08
N GLY A 594 -30.82 39.37 -11.87
CA GLY A 594 -30.50 40.80 -11.80
C GLY A 594 -29.26 41.21 -12.60
N LEU A 595 -28.84 40.41 -13.58
CA LEU A 595 -27.72 40.68 -14.49
C LEU A 595 -27.79 42.07 -15.15
N PHE A 596 -28.99 42.52 -15.52
CA PHE A 596 -29.21 43.81 -16.16
C PHE A 596 -29.57 44.86 -15.11
N LYS A 597 -28.57 45.63 -14.64
CA LYS A 597 -28.79 46.68 -13.62
C LYS A 597 -29.87 47.69 -13.99
N THR A 598 -30.03 48.00 -15.27
CA THR A 598 -31.05 48.93 -15.75
C THR A 598 -31.58 48.49 -17.11
N LEU A 599 -32.87 48.14 -17.16
CA LEU A 599 -33.60 47.91 -18.40
C LEU A 599 -34.32 49.19 -18.83
N LYS A 600 -34.14 49.60 -20.09
CA LYS A 600 -34.78 50.78 -20.69
C LYS A 600 -35.78 50.30 -21.74
N GLY A 601 -37.06 50.52 -21.48
CA GLY A 601 -38.16 50.19 -22.41
C GLY A 601 -38.62 51.40 -23.22
N LYS A 602 -38.79 51.23 -24.53
CA LYS A 602 -39.31 52.25 -25.43
C LYS A 602 -40.39 51.66 -26.34
N GLN A 603 -41.59 52.25 -26.29
CA GLN A 603 -42.69 51.90 -27.19
C GLN A 603 -42.52 52.60 -28.55
N GLN A 604 -42.68 51.86 -29.63
CA GLN A 604 -42.77 52.35 -31.01
C GLN A 604 -44.02 51.73 -31.66
N ASP A 605 -45.11 52.48 -31.71
CA ASP A 605 -46.42 52.02 -32.18
C ASP A 605 -46.93 50.77 -31.41
N SER A 606 -47.06 49.63 -32.10
CA SER A 606 -47.41 48.33 -31.52
C SER A 606 -46.20 47.54 -31.02
N ASP A 607 -44.99 48.03 -31.21
CA ASP A 607 -43.76 47.33 -30.87
C ASP A 607 -43.16 47.93 -29.59
N PHE A 608 -42.46 47.10 -28.82
CA PHE A 608 -41.80 47.50 -27.59
C PHE A 608 -40.35 47.04 -27.60
N GLU A 609 -39.43 48.00 -27.63
CA GLU A 609 -37.99 47.76 -27.61
C GLU A 609 -37.48 47.83 -26.17
N ILE A 610 -36.71 46.82 -25.77
CA ILE A 610 -36.01 46.77 -24.49
C ILE A 610 -34.51 46.83 -24.77
N SER A 611 -33.84 47.77 -24.12
CA SER A 611 -32.40 47.98 -24.22
C SER A 611 -31.74 47.95 -22.85
N TRP A 612 -30.47 47.55 -22.81
CA TRP A 612 -29.66 47.46 -21.59
C TRP A 612 -28.24 47.95 -21.83
N ASP A 613 -27.56 48.32 -20.75
CA ASP A 613 -26.15 48.73 -20.80
C ASP A 613 -25.22 47.50 -20.93
N PRO A 614 -24.01 47.62 -21.50
CA PRO A 614 -23.08 46.51 -21.64
C PRO A 614 -22.74 45.84 -20.30
N ILE A 615 -22.83 44.51 -20.26
CA ILE A 615 -22.60 43.71 -19.06
C ILE A 615 -21.11 43.64 -18.75
N SER A 616 -20.72 43.94 -17.50
CA SER A 616 -19.31 43.90 -17.10
C SER A 616 -18.79 42.46 -17.04
N LEU A 617 -17.50 42.25 -17.33
CA LEU A 617 -16.88 40.91 -17.27
C LEU A 617 -16.93 40.30 -15.86
N ASN A 618 -16.98 41.12 -14.81
CA ASN A 618 -17.11 40.65 -13.42
C ASN A 618 -18.46 39.98 -13.13
N GLU A 619 -19.51 40.34 -13.86
CA GLU A 619 -20.87 39.81 -13.68
C GLU A 619 -21.12 38.59 -14.56
N GLN A 620 -20.18 38.26 -15.47
CA GLN A 620 -20.28 37.14 -16.38
C GLN A 620 -19.59 35.92 -15.76
N THR A 621 -20.37 35.02 -15.17
CA THR A 621 -19.86 33.72 -14.67
C THR A 621 -19.84 32.62 -15.74
N ALA A 622 -20.27 32.95 -16.96
CA ALA A 622 -20.37 32.07 -18.11
C ALA A 622 -20.21 32.86 -19.42
N PHE A 623 -19.98 32.18 -20.54
CA PHE A 623 -20.00 32.85 -21.84
C PHE A 623 -21.43 33.14 -22.26
N ILE A 624 -21.76 34.42 -22.41
CA ILE A 624 -23.00 34.84 -23.05
C ILE A 624 -22.90 34.49 -24.54
N GLN A 625 -23.88 33.73 -25.03
CA GLN A 625 -24.03 33.33 -26.43
C GLN A 625 -25.10 34.16 -27.13
N GLY A 626 -26.00 34.78 -26.36
CA GLY A 626 -27.15 35.50 -26.87
C GLY A 626 -28.10 35.92 -25.76
N TYR A 627 -29.27 36.41 -26.13
CA TYR A 627 -30.29 36.87 -25.19
C TYR A 627 -31.67 36.41 -25.64
N VAL A 628 -32.56 36.17 -24.68
CA VAL A 628 -33.96 35.86 -24.91
C VAL A 628 -34.84 36.82 -24.11
N LEU A 629 -35.84 37.37 -24.79
CA LEU A 629 -36.86 38.23 -24.22
C LEU A 629 -38.19 37.48 -24.23
N TYR A 630 -38.78 37.31 -23.05
CA TYR A 630 -40.13 36.79 -22.85
C TYR A 630 -41.09 37.92 -22.52
N TRP A 631 -42.34 37.82 -22.97
CA TRP A 631 -43.40 38.72 -22.50
C TRP A 631 -44.72 38.00 -22.29
N SER A 632 -45.45 38.42 -21.26
CA SER A 632 -46.81 37.97 -20.96
C SER A 632 -47.73 39.15 -20.72
N ASP A 633 -48.96 39.04 -21.22
CA ASP A 633 -50.02 40.02 -20.98
C ASP A 633 -50.63 39.76 -19.59
N TYR A 634 -50.70 40.79 -18.75
CA TYR A 634 -51.31 40.73 -17.42
C TYR A 634 -52.73 40.17 -17.44
N LYS A 635 -53.50 40.41 -18.51
CA LYS A 635 -54.89 39.95 -18.66
C LYS A 635 -55.00 38.50 -19.14
N ASN A 636 -53.98 37.97 -19.82
CA ASN A 636 -54.01 36.64 -20.42
C ASN A 636 -52.68 35.92 -20.15
N ASN A 637 -52.48 35.52 -18.89
CA ASN A 637 -51.22 34.97 -18.39
C ASN A 637 -50.84 33.60 -19.01
N ASN A 638 -51.70 33.02 -19.86
CA ASN A 638 -51.48 31.71 -20.48
C ASN A 638 -50.65 31.74 -21.78
N THR A 639 -50.43 32.91 -22.39
CA THR A 639 -49.64 33.02 -23.63
C THR A 639 -48.36 33.80 -23.39
N VAL A 640 -47.25 33.09 -23.16
CA VAL A 640 -45.90 33.67 -23.08
C VAL A 640 -45.27 33.61 -24.47
N CYS A 641 -44.99 34.77 -25.05
CA CYS A 641 -44.27 34.87 -26.32
C CYS A 641 -42.78 35.14 -26.07
N ASN A 642 -41.93 34.81 -27.04
CA ASN A 642 -40.50 35.04 -26.93
C ASN A 642 -39.86 35.53 -28.25
N VAL A 643 -38.72 36.20 -28.09
CA VAL A 643 -37.80 36.56 -29.18
C VAL A 643 -36.39 36.31 -28.67
N SER A 644 -35.53 35.72 -29.50
CA SER A 644 -34.14 35.44 -29.13
C SER A 644 -33.17 35.95 -30.18
N THR A 645 -31.95 36.24 -29.74
CA THR A 645 -30.83 36.62 -30.58
C THR A 645 -29.61 35.78 -30.21
N GLY A 646 -28.92 35.24 -31.21
CA GLY A 646 -27.62 34.57 -31.04
C GLY A 646 -26.42 35.53 -31.09
N ASN A 647 -26.67 36.84 -30.99
CA ASN A 647 -25.61 37.84 -30.94
C ASN A 647 -25.31 38.23 -29.48
N PRO A 648 -24.13 37.89 -28.94
CA PRO A 648 -23.75 38.24 -27.56
C PRO A 648 -23.48 39.74 -27.36
N GLU A 649 -23.22 40.49 -28.44
CA GLU A 649 -23.02 41.94 -28.42
C GLU A 649 -24.33 42.72 -28.57
N ALA A 650 -25.48 42.04 -28.68
CA ALA A 650 -26.76 42.72 -28.74
C ALA A 650 -27.03 43.51 -27.45
N THR A 651 -27.45 44.77 -27.60
CA THR A 651 -27.83 45.67 -26.49
C THR A 651 -29.32 45.98 -26.47
N SER A 652 -30.10 45.46 -27.43
CA SER A 652 -31.56 45.59 -27.44
C SER A 652 -32.26 44.41 -28.11
N LEU A 653 -33.53 44.20 -27.72
CA LEU A 653 -34.47 43.25 -28.33
C LEU A 653 -35.84 43.91 -28.44
N THR A 654 -36.56 43.62 -29.53
CA THR A 654 -37.87 44.22 -29.81
C THR A 654 -38.97 43.17 -29.82
N ALA A 655 -39.97 43.32 -28.97
CA ALA A 655 -41.22 42.58 -29.03
C ALA A 655 -42.17 43.26 -30.02
N ARG A 656 -42.64 42.53 -31.03
CA ARG A 656 -43.42 43.11 -32.15
C ARG A 656 -44.91 42.78 -32.06
N ASN A 657 -45.74 43.63 -32.64
CA ASN A 657 -47.20 43.44 -32.80
C ASN A 657 -47.97 43.22 -31.49
N LEU A 658 -47.64 43.99 -30.45
CA LEU A 658 -48.31 43.93 -29.15
C LEU A 658 -49.66 44.67 -29.18
N LYS A 659 -50.64 44.13 -28.46
CA LYS A 659 -51.93 44.79 -28.21
C LYS A 659 -51.80 45.80 -27.08
N ILE A 660 -52.69 46.79 -27.01
CA ILE A 660 -52.74 47.76 -25.90
C ILE A 660 -53.12 47.04 -24.60
N SER A 661 -52.12 46.71 -23.77
CA SER A 661 -52.26 46.08 -22.46
C SER A 661 -51.02 46.35 -21.60
N SER A 662 -51.05 45.89 -20.35
CA SER A 662 -49.88 45.84 -19.47
C SER A 662 -49.16 44.51 -19.66
N TYR A 663 -47.87 44.59 -20.01
CA TYR A 663 -47.01 43.43 -20.19
C TYR A 663 -45.93 43.36 -19.13
N THR A 664 -45.59 42.14 -18.76
CA THR A 664 -44.36 41.84 -18.02
C THR A 664 -43.34 41.29 -18.99
N PHE A 665 -42.23 41.99 -19.14
CA PHE A 665 -41.11 41.59 -19.97
C PHE A 665 -40.01 41.00 -19.10
N THR A 666 -39.49 39.84 -19.50
CA THR A 666 -38.42 39.13 -18.80
C THR A 666 -37.27 38.90 -19.77
N VAL A 667 -36.11 39.50 -19.48
CA VAL A 667 -34.89 39.32 -20.25
C VAL A 667 -34.00 38.30 -19.53
N LYS A 668 -33.43 37.36 -20.30
CA LYS A 668 -32.44 36.40 -19.82
C LYS A 668 -31.26 36.31 -20.78
N ALA A 669 -30.08 36.04 -20.26
CA ALA A 669 -28.91 35.67 -21.04
C ALA A 669 -28.93 34.18 -21.39
N GLN A 670 -28.58 33.85 -22.63
CA GLN A 670 -28.38 32.48 -23.08
C GLN A 670 -26.90 32.11 -22.93
N THR A 671 -26.63 31.03 -22.20
CA THR A 671 -25.28 30.51 -21.93
C THR A 671 -25.23 29.01 -22.20
N ALA A 672 -24.04 28.41 -22.19
CA ALA A 672 -23.90 26.96 -22.31
C ALA A 672 -24.57 26.19 -21.15
N VAL A 673 -24.74 26.85 -19.99
CA VAL A 673 -25.43 26.30 -18.79
C VAL A 673 -26.96 26.48 -18.86
N GLY A 674 -27.45 27.13 -19.92
CA GLY A 674 -28.87 27.45 -20.14
C GLY A 674 -29.19 28.94 -19.93
N GLU A 675 -30.49 29.25 -19.79
CA GLU A 675 -30.98 30.61 -19.59
C GLU A 675 -30.80 31.09 -18.15
N CYS A 676 -30.13 32.22 -17.96
CA CYS A 676 -29.78 32.77 -16.65
C CYS A 676 -29.79 34.31 -16.63
N GLY A 677 -29.50 34.93 -15.48
CA GLY A 677 -29.47 36.39 -15.37
C GLY A 677 -30.84 37.07 -15.52
N THR A 678 -31.88 36.51 -14.92
CA THR A 678 -33.26 36.97 -15.12
C THR A 678 -33.44 38.39 -14.61
N THR A 679 -33.93 39.30 -15.47
CA THR A 679 -34.32 40.65 -15.07
C THR A 679 -35.68 40.99 -15.66
N LEU A 680 -36.55 41.62 -14.85
CA LEU A 680 -37.92 41.94 -15.23
C LEU A 680 -38.13 43.44 -15.37
N ILE A 681 -38.96 43.83 -16.34
CA ILE A 681 -39.50 45.18 -16.50
C ILE A 681 -40.98 45.09 -16.86
N THR A 682 -41.82 45.86 -16.18
CA THR A 682 -43.24 45.97 -16.51
C THR A 682 -43.48 47.26 -17.28
N ALA A 683 -44.27 47.18 -18.35
CA ALA A 683 -44.65 48.36 -19.11
C ALA A 683 -46.10 48.27 -19.60
N THR A 684 -46.79 49.40 -19.52
CA THR A 684 -48.16 49.55 -20.05
C THR A 684 -48.08 50.22 -21.40
N LEU A 685 -48.52 49.53 -22.45
CA LEU A 685 -48.58 50.10 -23.79
C LEU A 685 -49.74 51.07 -23.87
N ASN A 686 -49.44 52.32 -24.21
CA ASN A 686 -50.45 53.36 -24.36
C ASN A 686 -50.89 53.46 -25.82
N SER A 687 -52.13 53.90 -26.03
CA SER A 687 -52.63 54.15 -27.37
C SER A 687 -51.85 55.32 -27.99
N PRO A 688 -51.38 55.24 -29.25
CA PRO A 688 -50.77 56.38 -29.94
C PRO A 688 -51.73 57.58 -30.04
N THR A 689 -53.04 57.32 -29.96
CA THR A 689 -54.10 58.32 -29.87
C THR A 689 -53.96 59.21 -28.63
N ASP A 690 -53.39 58.75 -27.52
CA ASP A 690 -53.32 59.52 -26.28
C ASP A 690 -52.32 60.69 -26.38
N LYS A 691 -51.20 60.48 -27.11
CA LYS A 691 -50.21 61.53 -27.40
C LYS A 691 -50.74 62.52 -28.43
N LEU A 692 -51.48 62.04 -29.43
CA LEU A 692 -52.20 62.88 -30.40
C LEU A 692 -53.29 63.70 -29.71
N ILE A 693 -54.09 63.09 -28.83
CA ILE A 693 -55.13 63.76 -28.04
C ILE A 693 -54.50 64.86 -27.16
N LYS A 694 -53.42 64.57 -26.40
CA LYS A 694 -52.71 65.62 -25.65
C LYS A 694 -52.17 66.74 -26.54
N THR A 695 -51.59 66.41 -27.69
CA THR A 695 -51.04 67.41 -28.62
C THR A 695 -52.14 68.27 -29.24
N VAL A 696 -53.27 67.66 -29.59
CA VAL A 696 -54.47 68.34 -30.09
C VAL A 696 -55.10 69.21 -29.00
N PHE A 697 -55.18 68.75 -27.75
CA PHE A 697 -55.66 69.59 -26.64
C PHE A 697 -54.74 70.77 -26.37
N ILE A 698 -53.41 70.57 -26.37
CA ILE A 698 -52.44 71.66 -26.21
C ILE A 698 -52.57 72.65 -27.37
N SER A 699 -52.66 72.17 -28.62
CA SER A 699 -52.83 73.06 -29.77
C SER A 699 -54.17 73.81 -29.71
N LEU A 700 -55.26 73.14 -29.33
CA LEU A 700 -56.58 73.77 -29.16
C LEU A 700 -56.55 74.85 -28.07
N VAL A 701 -55.92 74.60 -26.92
CA VAL A 701 -55.76 75.57 -25.83
C VAL A 701 -54.90 76.75 -26.28
N THR A 702 -53.80 76.51 -27.01
CA THR A 702 -52.97 77.61 -27.54
C THR A 702 -53.71 78.47 -28.55
N VAL A 703 -54.48 77.86 -29.47
CA VAL A 703 -55.30 78.58 -30.46
C VAL A 703 -56.42 79.36 -29.77
N PHE A 704 -57.12 78.76 -28.79
CA PHE A 704 -58.17 79.44 -28.03
C PHE A 704 -57.60 80.63 -27.22
N SER A 705 -56.41 80.47 -26.65
CA SER A 705 -55.71 81.55 -25.92
C SER A 705 -55.30 82.68 -26.87
N LEU A 706 -54.75 82.36 -28.05
CA LEU A 706 -54.41 83.33 -29.10
C LEU A 706 -55.64 84.08 -29.62
N LEU A 707 -56.74 83.37 -29.88
CA LEU A 707 -58.01 83.97 -30.31
C LEU A 707 -58.61 84.86 -29.23
N SER A 708 -58.54 84.44 -27.96
CA SER A 708 -59.00 85.26 -26.82
C SER A 708 -58.12 86.51 -26.64
N LEU A 709 -56.81 86.40 -26.83
CA LEU A 709 -55.90 87.55 -26.85
C LEU A 709 -56.22 88.50 -28.01
N LEU A 710 -56.44 87.97 -29.21
CA LEU A 710 -56.86 88.75 -30.39
C LEU A 710 -58.20 89.43 -30.17
N THR A 711 -59.20 88.76 -29.61
CA THR A 711 -60.50 89.39 -29.32
C THR A 711 -60.38 90.45 -28.23
N VAL A 712 -59.58 90.24 -27.19
CA VAL A 712 -59.31 91.27 -26.17
C VAL A 712 -58.56 92.47 -26.75
N VAL A 713 -57.57 92.26 -27.61
CA VAL A 713 -56.85 93.33 -28.31
C VAL A 713 -57.79 94.06 -29.27
N CYS A 714 -58.56 93.34 -30.08
CA CYS A 714 -59.56 93.91 -30.99
C CYS A 714 -60.65 94.67 -30.23
N TYR A 715 -61.09 94.20 -29.06
CA TYR A 715 -62.07 94.90 -28.22
C TYR A 715 -61.46 96.15 -27.60
N ARG A 716 -60.20 96.12 -27.17
CA ARG A 716 -59.47 97.32 -26.69
C ARG A 716 -59.21 98.33 -27.81
N GLN A 717 -58.90 97.87 -29.03
CA GLN A 717 -58.72 98.73 -30.20
C GLN A 717 -60.06 99.30 -30.70
N TRP A 718 -61.14 98.52 -30.67
CA TRP A 718 -62.49 98.97 -31.00
C TRP A 718 -63.03 99.95 -29.96
N ALA A 719 -62.78 99.72 -28.65
CA ALA A 719 -63.09 100.69 -27.60
C ALA A 719 -62.30 102.02 -27.75
N CYS A 720 -61.07 101.97 -28.25
CA CYS A 720 -60.28 103.19 -28.59
C CYS A 720 -60.77 103.90 -29.86
N ILE A 721 -61.35 103.19 -30.84
CA ILE A 721 -61.87 103.78 -32.08
C ILE A 721 -63.30 104.33 -31.88
N HIS A 722 -64.11 103.67 -31.05
CA HIS A 722 -65.48 104.10 -30.74
C HIS A 722 -65.54 105.44 -30.01
N GLN A 723 -64.44 105.87 -29.34
CA GLN A 723 -64.34 107.15 -28.65
C GLN A 723 -63.90 108.34 -29.54
N LYS A 724 -63.53 108.11 -30.82
CA LYS A 724 -63.04 109.17 -31.72
C LYS A 724 -63.96 109.51 -32.91
N VAL A 725 -65.05 108.78 -33.15
CA VAL A 725 -65.82 108.93 -34.41
C VAL A 725 -67.31 109.29 -34.22
N TYR A 726 -67.85 109.41 -33.00
CA TYR A 726 -69.22 109.92 -32.82
C TYR A 726 -69.39 110.82 -31.57
N PRO A 727 -69.79 112.11 -31.73
CA PRO A 727 -70.11 113.03 -30.63
C PRO A 727 -71.56 112.84 -30.10
N PRO A 728 -71.91 113.33 -28.90
CA PRO A 728 -73.20 113.03 -28.28
C PRO A 728 -74.27 114.14 -28.43
N VAL A 729 -75.55 113.72 -28.26
CA VAL A 729 -76.79 114.49 -27.91
C VAL A 729 -77.50 115.19 -29.11
N PRO A 730 -78.87 115.29 -29.24
CA PRO A 730 -79.98 115.20 -28.25
C PRO A 730 -81.23 114.32 -28.58
N LYS A 731 -82.02 114.01 -27.54
CA LYS A 731 -83.44 113.55 -27.56
C LYS A 731 -84.38 114.72 -27.98
N PRO A 732 -85.61 114.51 -28.50
CA PRO A 732 -86.80 114.18 -27.69
C PRO A 732 -87.79 113.25 -28.48
N VAL A 733 -88.93 112.72 -28.03
CA VAL A 733 -90.11 113.30 -27.35
C VAL A 733 -91.04 112.10 -27.01
N LEU A 734 -91.58 112.07 -25.78
CA LEU A 734 -92.86 111.50 -25.27
C LEU A 734 -93.21 110.04 -25.63
N THR A 735 -93.65 109.20 -24.69
CA THR A 735 -94.75 109.47 -23.75
C THR A 735 -94.47 108.94 -22.35
N ASP A 736 -94.70 109.83 -21.38
CA ASP A 736 -94.84 109.54 -19.97
C ASP A 736 -96.16 108.80 -19.70
N GLU A 737 -96.07 107.52 -19.33
CA GLU A 737 -96.97 106.93 -18.33
C GLU A 737 -96.14 106.59 -17.09
N TRP A 738 -96.12 107.56 -16.18
CA TRP A 738 -96.27 107.43 -14.74
C TRP A 738 -95.21 106.62 -13.95
N LEU A 739 -94.27 107.44 -13.49
CA LEU A 739 -93.19 107.26 -12.54
C LEU A 739 -93.65 107.20 -11.06
N ALA A 740 -92.75 106.62 -10.25
CA ALA A 740 -92.52 106.82 -8.81
C ALA A 740 -93.72 106.56 -7.86
N SER A 741 -93.67 105.46 -7.09
CA SER A 741 -92.98 105.37 -5.79
C SER A 741 -93.48 106.44 -4.80
N PRO A 742 -94.22 105.98 -3.76
CA PRO A 742 -93.57 105.79 -2.47
C PRO A 742 -93.99 104.48 -1.79
N GLY A 743 -93.28 104.11 -0.73
CA GLY A 743 -93.83 103.28 0.34
C GLY A 743 -93.39 101.81 0.32
N VAL A 744 -92.27 101.41 0.92
CA VAL A 744 -92.04 101.24 2.38
C VAL A 744 -92.50 99.86 2.91
N HIS A 745 -91.48 99.09 3.31
CA HIS A 745 -91.41 98.03 4.36
C HIS A 745 -92.17 96.70 4.12
N ARG A 746 -91.64 95.51 4.46
CA ARG A 746 -90.56 95.12 5.40
C ARG A 746 -90.10 93.66 5.14
N CYS A 747 -88.77 93.44 5.17
CA CYS A 747 -87.95 92.37 5.80
C CYS A 747 -88.49 90.92 5.90
N ARG A 748 -87.74 89.82 5.73
CA ARG A 748 -86.29 89.43 5.85
C ARG A 748 -86.20 88.00 5.22
N PRO A 749 -85.05 87.52 4.70
CA PRO A 749 -84.01 86.91 5.56
C PRO A 749 -82.58 87.30 5.19
N LEU A 750 -81.70 87.12 6.19
CA LEU A 750 -80.31 87.56 6.27
C LEU A 750 -79.34 86.73 5.42
N CYS A 751 -78.41 87.44 4.79
CA CYS A 751 -77.05 86.98 4.48
C CYS A 751 -76.26 86.74 5.77
N VAL A 752 -75.34 85.78 5.72
CA VAL A 752 -74.16 85.73 6.60
C VAL A 752 -73.01 86.37 5.83
N ASP A 753 -72.34 87.26 6.53
CA ASP A 753 -71.41 88.27 6.06
C ASP A 753 -70.01 88.00 6.65
N GLU A 754 -69.06 88.72 6.07
CA GLU A 754 -67.93 89.38 6.75
C GLU A 754 -66.72 88.61 7.31
N SER A 755 -65.55 88.95 6.72
CA SER A 755 -64.34 89.50 7.39
C SER A 755 -63.54 88.59 8.35
N HIS A 756 -62.21 88.62 8.44
CA HIS A 756 -61.27 89.74 8.58
C HIS A 756 -59.82 89.26 8.28
N GLN A 757 -58.99 90.19 7.77
CA GLN A 757 -57.56 90.43 8.09
C GLN A 757 -56.51 89.32 7.79
N SER A 758 -55.51 89.58 6.92
CA SER A 758 -54.18 90.17 7.22
C SER A 758 -53.43 89.40 8.33
N GLU A 759 -52.14 89.09 8.27
CA GLU A 759 -50.99 89.66 7.59
C GLU A 759 -49.77 88.73 7.83
N ALA A 760 -48.79 88.81 6.94
CA ALA A 760 -47.34 88.78 7.19
C ALA A 760 -46.64 87.61 7.96
N GLU A 761 -45.63 87.10 7.23
CA GLU A 761 -44.21 86.99 7.64
C GLU A 761 -43.67 85.89 8.57
N ASN A 762 -42.56 85.34 8.04
CA ASN A 762 -41.27 84.99 8.65
C ASN A 762 -41.04 83.61 9.29
N MET A 763 -40.21 82.84 8.55
CA MET A 763 -38.87 82.33 8.90
C MET A 763 -38.51 81.94 10.34
N ASP A 764 -37.77 80.81 10.36
CA ASP A 764 -36.74 80.34 11.30
C ASP A 764 -37.12 79.68 12.65
N VAL A 765 -36.92 78.34 12.70
CA VAL A 765 -35.90 77.56 13.48
C VAL A 765 -35.25 78.26 14.71
N PRO A 766 -34.80 77.61 15.84
CA PRO A 766 -34.52 76.18 16.18
C PRO A 766 -34.92 75.65 17.61
N GLU A 767 -34.63 74.35 17.79
CA GLU A 767 -34.29 73.46 18.96
C GLU A 767 -34.21 73.95 20.43
N LEU A 768 -34.57 73.04 21.39
CA LEU A 768 -33.69 72.45 22.44
C LEU A 768 -34.41 71.53 23.47
N GLN A 769 -33.86 70.31 23.67
CA GLN A 769 -33.62 69.50 24.92
C GLN A 769 -34.77 69.19 25.95
N CYS A 770 -34.79 68.13 26.80
CA CYS A 770 -33.77 67.25 27.42
C CYS A 770 -34.37 65.93 28.03
N LYS A 771 -33.48 65.05 28.55
CA LYS A 771 -33.59 63.62 28.99
C LYS A 771 -34.37 63.26 30.29
N SER A 772 -34.83 61.99 30.41
CA SER A 772 -34.31 60.89 31.32
C SER A 772 -35.36 59.95 31.99
N GLY A 773 -35.08 58.63 32.02
CA GLY A 773 -35.50 57.62 33.04
C GLY A 773 -36.49 56.52 32.59
N ALA A 774 -36.07 55.27 32.24
CA ALA A 774 -35.96 54.03 33.07
C ALA A 774 -37.33 53.37 33.41
N THR A 775 -37.64 52.05 33.36
CA THR A 775 -36.93 50.73 33.35
C THR A 775 -38.04 49.65 33.08
N VAL A 776 -37.89 48.48 32.41
CA VAL A 776 -37.34 47.16 32.85
C VAL A 776 -38.04 46.00 32.08
N ASN A 777 -37.24 45.04 31.57
CA ASN A 777 -37.44 43.58 31.36
C ASN A 777 -38.50 43.01 30.37
N ASN A 778 -38.30 41.91 29.62
CA ASN A 778 -37.42 40.72 29.77
C ASN A 778 -37.31 39.85 28.48
N TYR A 779 -36.14 39.20 28.30
CA TYR A 779 -35.81 37.81 27.81
C TYR A 779 -36.26 37.26 26.43
N LEU A 780 -35.66 36.20 25.83
CA LEU A 780 -34.30 35.64 25.64
C LEU A 780 -34.42 34.43 24.65
N SER A 781 -33.34 34.18 23.89
CA SER A 781 -32.82 32.98 23.19
C SER A 781 -33.50 31.56 23.21
N GLN A 782 -33.54 30.95 22.01
CA GLN A 782 -32.89 29.67 21.56
C GLN A 782 -33.45 28.25 21.87
N ALA A 783 -33.62 27.50 20.75
CA ALA A 783 -33.41 26.05 20.47
C ALA A 783 -34.42 24.91 20.84
N ASN A 784 -34.47 23.96 19.88
CA ASN A 784 -34.84 22.52 19.89
C ASN A 784 -36.23 22.03 19.38
N MET A 785 -36.15 21.10 18.41
CA MET A 785 -37.12 20.12 17.84
C MET A 785 -37.50 19.01 18.85
N PRO A 786 -38.32 17.95 18.55
CA PRO A 786 -39.27 17.64 17.44
C PRO A 786 -40.65 17.07 17.92
N PHE A 787 -41.55 16.74 16.97
CA PHE A 787 -42.50 15.58 16.89
C PHE A 787 -43.92 15.90 16.37
N VAL A 788 -44.21 15.34 15.17
CA VAL A 788 -45.35 14.48 14.76
C VAL A 788 -46.78 14.82 15.22
N PHE A 789 -47.70 15.03 14.27
CA PHE A 789 -48.85 14.13 14.01
C PHE A 789 -49.50 14.38 12.64
N ALA A 790 -50.11 13.31 12.13
CA ALA A 790 -50.62 13.08 10.78
C ALA A 790 -52.05 13.58 10.52
N GLN A 791 -52.44 13.74 9.25
CA GLN A 791 -53.58 13.00 8.66
C GLN A 791 -53.71 13.18 7.13
N THR A 792 -54.33 12.16 6.54
CA THR A 792 -54.39 11.66 5.16
C THR A 792 -55.47 12.25 4.25
N SER A 793 -55.34 12.06 2.93
CA SER A 793 -56.41 11.43 2.11
C SER A 793 -55.89 10.71 0.84
N LYS A 794 -56.50 9.55 0.57
CA LYS A 794 -56.38 8.55 -0.52
C LYS A 794 -56.61 9.15 -1.94
N GLY A 795 -56.25 8.56 -3.08
CA GLY A 795 -55.64 7.26 -3.43
C GLY A 795 -55.70 6.95 -4.95
N TYR A 796 -55.35 5.69 -5.28
CA TYR A 796 -55.61 4.87 -6.49
C TYR A 796 -54.62 4.83 -7.71
N TYR A 797 -53.88 3.69 -7.74
CA TYR A 797 -53.54 2.71 -8.80
C TYR A 797 -53.16 3.13 -10.24
N ASN A 798 -51.97 2.69 -10.68
CA ASN A 798 -51.84 1.58 -11.64
C ASN A 798 -50.43 0.95 -11.67
N GLN A 799 -50.42 -0.33 -12.05
CA GLN A 799 -49.42 -1.38 -11.87
C GLN A 799 -48.40 -1.51 -13.05
N PRO A 800 -47.42 -2.44 -12.98
CA PRO A 800 -46.08 -2.34 -13.59
C PRO A 800 -45.89 -3.17 -14.88
N LEU A 801 -44.73 -3.00 -15.54
CA LEU A 801 -44.20 -4.01 -16.47
C LEU A 801 -42.75 -4.40 -16.15
N LYS A 802 -42.48 -5.70 -16.30
CA LYS A 802 -41.30 -6.47 -15.93
C LYS A 802 -40.11 -6.32 -16.89
N SER A 803 -38.93 -6.53 -16.29
CA SER A 803 -37.64 -7.05 -16.79
C SER A 803 -37.51 -7.52 -18.25
N LEU A 804 -36.36 -7.20 -18.86
CA LEU A 804 -35.49 -8.19 -19.50
C LEU A 804 -34.03 -7.70 -19.46
N GLY A 805 -33.08 -8.61 -19.24
CA GLY A 805 -31.70 -8.31 -18.88
C GLY A 805 -30.65 -8.38 -20.00
N ASN A 806 -29.40 -8.35 -19.52
CA ASN A 806 -28.13 -8.79 -20.13
C ASN A 806 -27.75 -8.26 -21.52
N ASN A 807 -26.68 -7.47 -21.58
CA ASN A 807 -25.37 -7.94 -22.06
C ASN A 807 -24.35 -6.79 -22.13
N SER A 808 -23.33 -6.89 -21.29
CA SER A 808 -22.05 -6.21 -21.41
C SER A 808 -21.12 -7.02 -22.32
N PRO A 809 -20.37 -6.40 -23.26
CA PRO A 809 -19.28 -7.08 -23.93
C PRO A 809 -17.97 -6.79 -23.21
N ALA A 810 -17.36 -7.85 -22.69
CA ALA A 810 -15.94 -7.91 -22.39
C ALA A 810 -15.17 -7.92 -23.72
N TRP A 811 -14.11 -7.10 -23.79
CA TRP A 811 -13.14 -7.17 -24.88
C TRP A 811 -11.95 -8.00 -24.41
N ASP A 812 -11.78 -9.14 -25.07
CA ASP A 812 -10.65 -10.04 -24.99
C ASP A 812 -9.82 -9.83 -26.27
N LEU A 813 -8.53 -9.51 -26.13
CA LEU A 813 -7.59 -9.40 -27.25
C LEU A 813 -6.22 -9.94 -26.80
N SER A 814 -6.10 -11.26 -26.84
CA SER A 814 -4.83 -11.95 -27.01
C SER A 814 -4.54 -12.13 -28.50
N PHE A 815 -3.38 -11.68 -28.98
CA PHE A 815 -2.47 -12.32 -29.97
C PHE A 815 -1.55 -11.26 -30.58
N TRP A 816 -0.24 -11.38 -30.37
CA TRP A 816 0.77 -11.69 -31.40
C TRP A 816 2.13 -11.95 -30.77
N ARG A 817 2.77 -13.01 -31.26
CA ARG A 817 4.13 -13.50 -30.96
C ARG A 817 4.92 -13.35 -32.26
N GLY A 818 6.17 -12.85 -32.21
CA GLY A 818 7.19 -13.19 -33.22
C GLY A 818 8.13 -12.08 -33.70
N HIS A 819 9.44 -12.29 -33.42
CA HIS A 819 10.67 -11.74 -34.04
C HIS A 819 10.92 -10.23 -33.84
N LEU A 820 11.98 -9.77 -33.18
CA LEU A 820 13.41 -10.12 -33.22
C LEU A 820 14.05 -9.93 -31.84
#